data_AF-A0A016T2U9-F1
#
_entry.id   AF-A0A016T2U9-F1
#
_cell.length_a   1.000
_cell.length_b   1.000
_cell.length_c   1.000
_cell.angle_alpha   90.00
_cell.angle_beta   90.00
_cell.angle_gamma   90.00
#
_symmetry.space_group_name_H-M   'P 1'
#
loop_
_entity.id
_entity.type
_entity.pdbx_description
1 polymer ?
#
loop_
_entity_poly.entity_id
_entity_poly.type
_entity_poly.pdbx_seq_one_letter_code
_entity_poly.pdbx_strand_id
1 'polypeptide(L)'
;MISKLFGFLSELFSRSRTHQQWERVLGKQLEVSNTVERISSVQLKRSGKVFPYHTTRLKRTSLPMLVPQNSILLWKDPIDAQSAERPQCLSLLFDFCHNGSSLLVTLRRPLSEPFLETAKKIEAKIQKLISPQKGKKSAILNSEQSDEVLTVTVEAPGSIEIESLTLENVVESQRDLLIGGQPYSIIREPVDISTLTCALKPLAGCPIYPAIDFRQGSEKIRPIMHWYTYRTPEVERVDGKSKENTLRESITMLDGEPFTQIWCYKLRISMDRRQLRAVIRRRWEETVPCRRSRPTCHSQVSQVVRMFGLTCLARSGVSKYPVETIDEPLIFEDNIKWCQEEKSSDCLRIVSYNILADLYLDLSGPQESLFFPYCPKAYQMYEYRHPLVMKELLSYDMDLCFLQEVDHRMQMRYLSALFHSIGVEMCFSKKEREVTEGSVIAFRRERFDFVFSECYGLASLLEGSGNDVNNILSSSSASSEIFSTRPTTIQVLVLRDRISGDFIVCGNTHLHHNPKHEHLKALQAAVAVRKLESIRKRYSEANPDCAVRLVLAGDFNSTPDGPVYELLSTGVLPKSSPWWNLDENIVPEDLMTWTPDFFQLLPSGEKLRNLTGTEITNYTRYFDENGVQRGFCGCLDYIWTDSAELHRIAPRPSHELLTKYGAIPSKVAPSDHIPLLCEVRFNKIQKNT
;
A
#
# COMPACT_ATOMS: atom_id res chain seq x y z
N MET A 1 33.31 21.89 -17.25
CA MET A 1 32.67 21.95 -15.91
C MET A 1 31.46 22.90 -15.89
N ILE A 2 31.57 24.11 -16.46
CA ILE A 2 30.46 25.08 -16.58
C ILE A 2 29.31 24.60 -17.52
N SER A 3 29.60 23.84 -18.60
CA SER A 3 28.54 23.29 -19.48
C SER A 3 27.74 22.14 -18.84
N LYS A 4 28.37 21.33 -17.97
CA LYS A 4 27.67 20.30 -17.17
C LYS A 4 26.80 20.94 -16.08
N LEU A 5 27.24 22.06 -15.51
CA LEU A 5 26.43 22.86 -14.58
C LEU A 5 25.22 23.50 -15.27
N PHE A 6 25.36 24.01 -16.49
CA PHE A 6 24.23 24.51 -17.29
C PHE A 6 23.27 23.41 -17.75
N GLY A 7 23.76 22.21 -18.07
CA GLY A 7 22.92 21.04 -18.35
C GLY A 7 22.13 20.58 -17.12
N PHE A 8 22.77 20.49 -15.96
CA PHE A 8 22.15 20.14 -14.69
C PHE A 8 21.17 21.22 -14.20
N LEU A 9 21.50 22.50 -14.35
CA LEU A 9 20.62 23.62 -14.04
C LEU A 9 19.44 23.69 -15.04
N SER A 10 19.65 23.42 -16.33
CA SER A 10 18.58 23.30 -17.32
C SER A 10 17.60 22.16 -16.98
N GLU A 11 18.13 20.99 -16.55
CA GLU A 11 17.30 19.90 -16.05
C GLU A 11 16.58 20.26 -14.73
N LEU A 12 17.23 20.96 -13.79
CA LEU A 12 16.61 21.43 -12.55
C LEU A 12 15.53 22.50 -12.80
N PHE A 13 15.75 23.42 -13.76
CA PHE A 13 14.78 24.45 -14.15
C PHE A 13 13.62 23.88 -14.97
N SER A 14 13.81 22.76 -15.68
CA SER A 14 12.70 22.01 -16.29
C SER A 14 11.85 21.24 -15.26
N ARG A 15 12.48 20.73 -14.19
CA ARG A 15 11.82 20.00 -13.09
C ARG A 15 11.19 20.90 -12.03
N SER A 16 11.68 22.13 -11.84
CA SER A 16 11.09 23.10 -10.89
C SER A 16 9.91 23.88 -11.48
N ARG A 17 9.81 23.96 -12.81
CA ARG A 17 8.72 24.65 -13.51
C ARG A 17 7.38 23.95 -13.36
N THR A 18 7.33 22.63 -13.23
CA THR A 18 6.05 21.91 -13.07
C THR A 18 5.38 22.27 -11.76
N HIS A 19 6.00 22.09 -10.59
CA HIS A 19 5.33 22.35 -9.29
C HIS A 19 4.84 23.81 -9.14
N GLN A 20 5.64 24.80 -9.58
CA GLN A 20 5.23 26.22 -9.54
C GLN A 20 4.25 26.62 -10.65
N GLN A 21 4.27 25.99 -11.82
CA GLN A 21 3.21 26.16 -12.83
C GLN A 21 1.91 25.47 -12.38
N TRP A 22 1.96 24.34 -11.69
CA TRP A 22 0.79 23.67 -11.10
C TRP A 22 0.14 24.54 -10.03
N GLU A 23 0.92 25.18 -9.15
CA GLU A 23 0.39 26.18 -8.21
C GLU A 23 -0.19 27.42 -8.93
N ARG A 24 0.36 27.83 -10.08
CA ARG A 24 -0.21 28.94 -10.90
C ARG A 24 -1.47 28.53 -11.67
N VAL A 25 -1.57 27.30 -12.15
CA VAL A 25 -2.75 26.76 -12.88
C VAL A 25 -3.88 26.49 -11.89
N LEU A 26 -3.58 25.95 -10.70
CA LEU A 26 -4.53 25.79 -9.60
C LEU A 26 -4.90 27.12 -8.92
N GLY A 27 -4.07 28.17 -9.10
CA GLY A 27 -4.37 29.55 -8.70
C GLY A 27 -5.25 30.32 -9.68
N LYS A 28 -5.42 29.83 -10.91
CA LYS A 28 -6.37 30.41 -11.87
C LYS A 28 -7.70 29.70 -11.77
N GLN A 29 -8.78 30.49 -11.74
CA GLN A 29 -10.16 30.01 -11.75
C GLN A 29 -10.35 28.93 -12.82
N LEU A 30 -10.77 27.74 -12.39
CA LEU A 30 -11.30 26.71 -13.28
C LEU A 30 -12.82 26.74 -13.16
N GLU A 31 -13.50 27.09 -14.23
CA GLU A 31 -14.93 26.87 -14.35
C GLU A 31 -15.18 25.36 -14.40
N VAL A 32 -15.55 24.78 -13.25
CA VAL A 32 -16.24 23.49 -13.25
C VAL A 32 -17.67 23.76 -13.74
N SER A 33 -17.89 23.54 -15.03
CA SER A 33 -19.24 23.43 -15.59
C SER A 33 -19.78 22.04 -15.24
N ASN A 34 -20.37 21.89 -14.06
CA ASN A 34 -21.33 20.83 -13.80
C ASN A 34 -22.42 21.37 -12.86
N THR A 35 -23.64 21.29 -13.37
CA THR A 35 -24.91 21.53 -12.69
C THR A 35 -25.02 20.69 -11.43
N VAL A 36 -24.80 21.30 -10.27
CA VAL A 36 -25.22 20.74 -8.98
C VAL A 36 -26.58 21.38 -8.67
N GLU A 37 -27.62 20.56 -8.56
CA GLU A 37 -28.96 21.00 -8.18
C GLU A 37 -28.95 21.75 -6.85
N ARG A 38 -29.79 22.80 -6.76
CA ARG A 38 -29.97 23.63 -5.57
C ARG A 38 -30.47 22.76 -4.41
N ILE A 39 -29.63 22.50 -3.41
CA ILE A 39 -30.08 21.92 -2.15
C ILE A 39 -30.42 23.05 -1.16
N SER A 40 -31.73 23.23 -0.98
CA SER A 40 -32.48 23.86 0.13
C SER A 40 -32.01 25.20 0.73
N SER A 41 -32.90 26.19 0.67
CA SER A 41 -32.89 27.38 1.54
C SER A 41 -33.01 27.00 3.02
N VAL A 42 -32.01 27.34 3.83
CA VAL A 42 -32.11 27.23 5.30
C VAL A 42 -32.99 28.39 5.80
N GLN A 43 -34.16 28.07 6.36
CA GLN A 43 -35.02 29.04 7.04
C GLN A 43 -34.61 29.16 8.50
N LEU A 44 -34.02 30.28 8.89
CA LEU A 44 -33.80 30.64 10.30
C LEU A 44 -34.88 31.65 10.73
N LYS A 45 -35.71 31.28 11.72
CA LYS A 45 -36.68 32.19 12.34
C LYS A 45 -35.98 33.05 13.39
N ARG A 46 -35.92 34.37 13.17
CA ARG A 46 -35.68 35.38 14.21
C ARG A 46 -36.96 36.20 14.36
N SER A 47 -37.52 36.28 15.57
CA SER A 47 -38.58 37.23 15.95
C SER A 47 -39.73 37.41 14.93
N GLY A 48 -40.26 36.31 14.38
CA GLY A 48 -41.45 36.34 13.52
C GLY A 48 -41.28 36.88 12.09
N LYS A 49 -40.06 37.16 11.60
CA LYS A 49 -39.82 37.54 10.19
C LYS A 49 -38.92 36.53 9.47
N VAL A 50 -39.32 36.15 8.25
CA VAL A 50 -38.62 35.21 7.36
C VAL A 50 -37.76 35.99 6.38
N PHE A 51 -36.44 35.73 6.34
CA PHE A 51 -35.53 36.30 5.34
C PHE A 51 -35.03 35.18 4.40
N PRO A 52 -35.24 35.27 3.08
CA PRO A 52 -34.64 34.36 2.12
C PRO A 52 -33.15 34.71 1.92
N TYR A 53 -32.25 33.75 2.13
CA TYR A 53 -30.82 33.91 1.85
C TYR A 53 -30.45 33.25 0.52
N HIS A 54 -29.73 33.99 -0.32
CA HIS A 54 -29.19 33.50 -1.59
C HIS A 54 -27.69 33.18 -1.44
N THR A 55 -27.26 32.00 -1.90
CA THR A 55 -25.85 31.61 -1.95
C THR A 55 -25.21 32.15 -3.23
N THR A 56 -24.29 33.10 -3.11
CA THR A 56 -23.51 33.63 -4.25
C THR A 56 -22.26 32.78 -4.48
N ARG A 57 -22.04 32.34 -5.72
CA ARG A 57 -20.90 31.48 -6.12
C ARG A 57 -19.57 32.22 -5.92
N LEU A 58 -18.70 31.69 -5.06
CA LEU A 58 -17.41 32.28 -4.69
C LEU A 58 -16.37 32.14 -5.82
N LYS A 59 -15.65 33.23 -6.12
CA LYS A 59 -14.49 33.27 -7.04
C LYS A 59 -13.20 33.19 -6.21
N ARG A 60 -12.61 32.01 -6.01
CA ARG A 60 -11.31 31.82 -5.31
C ARG A 60 -10.12 31.90 -6.29
N THR A 61 -9.03 32.56 -5.89
CA THR A 61 -7.83 32.82 -6.73
C THR A 61 -6.51 32.26 -6.20
N SER A 62 -6.53 31.38 -5.18
CA SER A 62 -5.37 30.53 -4.81
C SER A 62 -5.74 29.71 -3.56
N LEU A 63 -5.51 28.39 -3.55
CA LEU A 63 -5.05 27.60 -2.37
C LEU A 63 -5.03 26.07 -2.68
N PRO A 64 -4.05 25.31 -2.15
CA PRO A 64 -4.00 23.84 -2.16
C PRO A 64 -4.94 23.16 -1.12
N MET A 65 -5.81 23.92 -0.45
CA MET A 65 -6.71 23.45 0.63
C MET A 65 -8.07 24.15 0.52
N LEU A 66 -9.16 23.39 0.36
CA LEU A 66 -10.52 23.94 0.35
C LEU A 66 -11.22 23.64 1.67
N VAL A 67 -11.60 24.68 2.41
CA VAL A 67 -12.43 24.58 3.61
C VAL A 67 -13.91 24.52 3.18
N PRO A 68 -14.75 23.69 3.83
CA PRO A 68 -16.20 23.73 3.62
C PRO A 68 -16.73 25.14 3.80
N GLN A 69 -17.69 25.54 2.96
CA GLN A 69 -18.30 26.86 3.07
C GLN A 69 -19.01 27.00 4.41
N ASN A 70 -18.93 28.19 5.01
CA ASN A 70 -19.64 28.55 6.24
C ASN A 70 -19.51 27.48 7.33
N SER A 71 -18.28 27.00 7.57
CA SER A 71 -18.04 25.96 8.55
C SER A 71 -16.80 26.26 9.38
N ILE A 72 -16.86 25.94 10.67
CA ILE A 72 -15.76 26.06 11.63
C ILE A 72 -15.24 24.68 11.96
N LEU A 73 -14.00 24.42 11.56
CA LEU A 73 -13.29 23.19 11.86
C LEU A 73 -12.60 23.32 13.21
N LEU A 74 -12.81 22.34 14.08
CA LEU A 74 -12.32 22.32 15.46
C LEU A 74 -11.50 21.05 15.73
N TRP A 75 -10.29 21.20 16.25
CA TRP A 75 -9.47 20.09 16.77
C TRP A 75 -9.06 20.36 18.21
N LYS A 76 -9.33 19.41 19.12
CA LYS A 76 -8.74 19.38 20.45
C LYS A 76 -7.29 18.93 20.31
N ASP A 77 -6.39 19.64 20.97
CA ASP A 77 -4.98 19.24 20.98
C ASP A 77 -4.81 17.90 21.72
N PRO A 78 -3.88 17.04 21.29
CA PRO A 78 -3.60 15.78 21.97
C PRO A 78 -3.11 16.03 23.39
N ILE A 79 -3.55 15.18 24.32
CA ILE A 79 -3.14 15.23 25.73
C ILE A 79 -1.73 14.64 25.82
N ASP A 80 -0.73 15.50 26.04
CA ASP A 80 0.66 15.06 26.21
C ASP A 80 0.83 14.46 27.62
N ALA A 81 1.08 13.15 27.70
CA ALA A 81 1.19 12.42 28.97
C ALA A 81 2.36 12.90 29.87
N GLN A 82 3.28 13.69 29.32
CA GLN A 82 4.43 14.26 30.04
C GLN A 82 4.24 15.72 30.47
N SER A 83 3.15 16.40 30.10
CA SER A 83 2.90 17.80 30.47
C SER A 83 1.57 17.99 31.19
N ALA A 84 1.47 17.52 32.42
CA ALA A 84 0.28 17.66 33.27
C ALA A 84 -0.10 19.13 33.58
N GLU A 85 0.76 20.10 33.28
CA GLU A 85 0.57 21.53 33.61
C GLU A 85 0.07 22.40 32.44
N ARG A 86 -0.09 21.88 31.22
CA ARG A 86 -0.53 22.71 30.07
C ARG A 86 -2.05 22.69 29.91
N PRO A 87 -2.72 23.86 29.81
CA PRO A 87 -4.16 23.91 29.59
C PRO A 87 -4.51 23.32 28.24
N GLN A 88 -5.51 22.43 28.22
CA GLN A 88 -5.99 21.83 26.98
C GLN A 88 -6.55 22.92 26.06
N CYS A 89 -6.14 22.89 24.80
CA CYS A 89 -6.50 23.91 23.82
C CYS A 89 -7.29 23.33 22.65
N LEU A 90 -8.04 24.21 22.00
CA LEU A 90 -8.82 23.97 20.81
C LEU A 90 -8.27 24.82 19.66
N SER A 91 -7.99 24.19 18.54
CA SER A 91 -7.63 24.84 17.28
C SER A 91 -8.87 25.07 16.43
N LEU A 92 -9.10 26.30 15.98
CA LEU A 92 -10.21 26.72 15.12
C LEU A 92 -9.70 27.14 13.74
N LEU A 93 -10.34 26.64 12.67
CA LEU A 93 -10.07 27.02 11.28
C LEU A 93 -11.37 27.23 10.50
N PHE A 94 -11.52 28.38 9.87
CA PHE A 94 -12.63 28.62 8.94
C PHE A 94 -12.27 29.69 7.90
N ASP A 95 -13.04 29.72 6.82
CA ASP A 95 -12.91 30.74 5.77
C ASP A 95 -13.99 31.81 5.96
N PHE A 96 -13.58 33.08 6.07
CA PHE A 96 -14.48 34.22 6.19
C PHE A 96 -14.48 35.03 4.89
N CYS A 97 -15.65 35.21 4.27
CA CYS A 97 -15.77 35.96 3.02
C CYS A 97 -16.07 37.45 3.29
N HIS A 98 -15.26 38.34 2.72
CA HIS A 98 -15.47 39.78 2.78
C HIS A 98 -15.18 40.41 1.41
N ASN A 99 -16.14 41.15 0.85
CA ASN A 99 -16.04 41.81 -0.46
C ASN A 99 -15.57 40.88 -1.60
N GLY A 100 -16.05 39.63 -1.59
CA GLY A 100 -15.66 38.61 -2.58
C GLY A 100 -14.27 38.00 -2.37
N SER A 101 -13.53 38.44 -1.36
CA SER A 101 -12.24 37.87 -0.94
C SER A 101 -12.44 36.88 0.20
N SER A 102 -11.72 35.76 0.12
CA SER A 102 -11.72 34.69 1.12
C SER A 102 -10.56 34.90 2.10
N LEU A 103 -10.87 35.01 3.39
CA LEU A 103 -9.95 35.27 4.49
C LEU A 103 -9.89 34.06 5.42
N LEU A 104 -8.76 33.34 5.41
CA LEU A 104 -8.59 32.17 6.25
C LEU A 104 -8.30 32.58 7.71
N VAL A 105 -9.22 32.23 8.61
CA VAL A 105 -9.12 32.52 10.04
C VAL A 105 -8.60 31.30 10.78
N THR A 106 -7.48 31.47 11.49
CA THR A 106 -6.85 30.45 12.35
C THR A 106 -6.63 30.96 13.76
N LEU A 107 -7.07 30.18 14.75
CA LEU A 107 -6.94 30.49 16.17
C LEU A 107 -6.68 29.23 16.99
N ARG A 108 -5.99 29.37 18.12
CA ARG A 108 -5.81 28.32 19.12
C ARG A 108 -6.12 28.92 20.49
N ARG A 109 -7.08 28.35 21.22
CA ARG A 109 -7.62 28.91 22.47
C ARG A 109 -7.76 27.82 23.55
N PRO A 110 -7.55 28.13 24.85
CA PRO A 110 -7.81 27.18 25.93
C PRO A 110 -9.29 26.77 26.00
N LEU A 111 -9.57 25.50 26.25
CA LEU A 111 -10.94 24.98 26.40
C LEU A 111 -11.68 25.60 27.59
N SER A 112 -10.96 25.92 28.66
CA SER A 112 -11.48 26.54 29.88
C SER A 112 -11.69 28.06 29.77
N GLU A 113 -11.31 28.68 28.66
CA GLU A 113 -11.50 30.13 28.47
C GLU A 113 -12.99 30.46 28.35
N PRO A 114 -13.48 31.56 28.94
CA PRO A 114 -14.85 32.03 28.70
C PRO A 114 -15.10 32.25 27.20
N PHE A 115 -16.24 31.77 26.69
CA PHE A 115 -16.52 31.83 25.25
C PHE A 115 -16.52 33.27 24.71
N LEU A 116 -16.99 34.25 25.49
CA LEU A 116 -16.96 35.66 25.10
C LEU A 116 -15.55 36.20 24.84
N GLU A 117 -14.53 35.70 25.53
CA GLU A 117 -13.16 36.08 25.23
C GLU A 117 -12.70 35.49 23.90
N THR A 118 -13.06 34.23 23.61
CA THR A 118 -12.81 33.60 22.31
C THR A 118 -13.54 34.33 21.18
N ALA A 119 -14.81 34.71 21.37
CA ALA A 119 -15.60 35.50 20.42
C ALA A 119 -14.87 36.81 20.07
N LYS A 120 -14.47 37.60 21.07
CA LYS A 120 -13.70 38.84 20.87
C LYS A 120 -12.38 38.61 20.12
N LYS A 121 -11.70 37.49 20.35
CA LYS A 121 -10.47 37.13 19.62
C LYS A 121 -10.74 36.79 18.16
N ILE A 122 -11.86 36.13 17.86
CA ILE A 122 -12.30 35.87 16.49
C ILE A 122 -12.59 37.19 15.77
N GLU A 123 -13.38 38.06 16.39
CA GLU A 123 -13.72 39.39 15.85
C GLU A 123 -12.47 40.21 15.56
N ALA A 124 -11.55 40.32 16.52
CA ALA A 124 -10.29 41.03 16.36
C ALA A 124 -9.39 40.45 15.25
N LYS A 125 -9.37 39.11 15.10
CA LYS A 125 -8.61 38.43 14.05
C LYS A 125 -9.17 38.74 12.67
N ILE A 126 -10.49 38.71 12.50
CA ILE A 126 -11.17 39.06 11.26
C ILE A 126 -10.92 40.53 10.93
N GLN A 127 -11.09 41.43 11.90
CA GLN A 127 -10.83 42.86 11.70
C GLN A 127 -9.40 43.14 11.23
N LYS A 128 -8.42 42.42 11.79
CA LYS A 128 -7.01 42.51 11.38
C LYS A 128 -6.79 42.00 9.95
N LEU A 129 -7.53 41.00 9.51
CA LEU A 129 -7.43 40.44 8.15
C LEU A 129 -8.11 41.32 7.10
N ILE A 130 -9.16 42.05 7.47
CA ILE A 130 -9.85 43.02 6.61
C ILE A 130 -9.04 44.33 6.49
N SER A 131 -8.29 44.71 7.53
CA SER A 131 -7.53 45.96 7.54
C SER A 131 -6.35 45.94 6.54
N PRO A 132 -6.13 47.02 5.77
CA PRO A 132 -5.03 47.08 4.81
C PRO A 132 -3.67 46.96 5.53
N GLN A 133 -2.83 45.99 5.11
CA GLN A 133 -1.49 45.85 5.65
C GLN A 133 -0.65 47.10 5.32
N LYS A 134 -0.31 47.89 6.34
CA LYS A 134 0.66 48.99 6.24
C LYS A 134 2.04 48.44 5.86
N GLY A 135 2.29 48.25 4.56
CA GLY A 135 3.53 47.61 4.15
C GLY A 135 3.77 47.38 2.66
N LYS A 136 3.01 47.96 1.72
CA LYS A 136 3.45 48.09 0.31
C LYS A 136 2.97 49.41 -0.25
N LYS A 137 3.90 50.32 -0.54
CA LYS A 137 3.65 51.53 -1.34
C LYS A 137 3.12 51.10 -2.71
N SER A 138 1.90 51.50 -3.03
CA SER A 138 1.41 51.61 -4.41
C SER A 138 0.42 52.76 -4.46
N ALA A 139 0.60 53.57 -5.50
CA ALA A 139 -0.01 54.86 -5.71
C ALA A 139 -1.48 54.75 -6.18
N ILE A 140 -2.27 55.75 -5.74
CA ILE A 140 -3.39 56.43 -6.41
C ILE A 140 -4.52 55.53 -6.97
N LEU A 141 -5.70 55.66 -6.36
CA LEU A 141 -6.92 56.12 -7.04
C LEU A 141 -8.02 56.44 -6.01
N ASN A 142 -8.61 57.63 -6.16
CA ASN A 142 -9.76 58.12 -5.41
C ASN A 142 -11.00 57.26 -5.69
N SER A 143 -11.69 56.85 -4.64
CA SER A 143 -13.15 56.77 -4.63
C SER A 143 -13.64 56.90 -3.21
N GLU A 144 -14.41 57.96 -2.95
CA GLU A 144 -15.24 58.11 -1.76
C GLU A 144 -16.22 56.94 -1.69
N GLN A 145 -15.92 55.95 -0.87
CA GLN A 145 -16.91 55.04 -0.32
C GLN A 145 -16.73 55.09 1.20
N SER A 146 -17.82 55.40 1.88
CA SER A 146 -17.93 55.43 3.34
C SER A 146 -17.29 54.19 3.96
N ASP A 147 -16.23 54.40 4.76
CA ASP A 147 -15.70 53.42 5.70
C ASP A 147 -16.76 53.14 6.78
N GLU A 148 -17.80 52.36 6.45
CA GLU A 148 -18.55 51.64 7.47
C GLU A 148 -17.57 50.62 8.07
N VAL A 149 -17.08 50.91 9.28
CA VAL A 149 -16.33 49.95 10.09
C VAL A 149 -17.26 48.76 10.32
N LEU A 150 -17.08 47.72 9.51
CA LEU A 150 -17.84 46.49 9.61
C LEU A 150 -17.52 45.82 10.95
N THR A 151 -18.38 46.03 11.95
CA THR A 151 -18.32 45.35 13.24
C THR A 151 -18.78 43.91 13.05
N VAL A 152 -17.82 43.02 12.83
CA VAL A 152 -18.07 41.58 12.83
C VAL A 152 -18.33 41.16 14.27
N THR A 153 -19.49 40.56 14.52
CA THR A 153 -19.85 39.96 15.82
C THR A 153 -19.82 38.44 15.76
N VAL A 154 -19.54 37.78 16.88
CA VAL A 154 -19.64 36.32 17.02
C VAL A 154 -20.65 35.95 18.09
N GLU A 155 -21.72 35.27 17.70
CA GLU A 155 -22.84 34.89 18.58
C GLU A 155 -23.03 33.37 18.60
N ALA A 156 -23.40 32.80 19.76
CA ALA A 156 -23.86 31.42 19.90
C ALA A 156 -25.40 31.41 20.04
N PRO A 157 -26.15 31.10 18.97
CA PRO A 157 -27.60 31.19 18.99
C PRO A 157 -28.22 30.20 19.99
N GLY A 158 -29.14 30.69 20.83
CA GLY A 158 -29.91 29.85 21.76
C GLY A 158 -29.19 29.40 23.03
N SER A 159 -27.95 29.86 23.30
CA SER A 159 -27.29 29.65 24.58
C SER A 159 -27.90 30.53 25.68
N ILE A 160 -28.42 29.91 26.74
CA ILE A 160 -28.85 30.59 27.98
C ILE A 160 -27.60 30.79 28.84
N GLU A 161 -27.44 31.96 29.48
CA GLU A 161 -26.29 32.29 30.35
C GLU A 161 -24.92 32.18 29.66
N ILE A 162 -24.79 32.64 28.42
CA ILE A 162 -23.52 32.57 27.65
C ILE A 162 -22.30 33.18 28.37
N GLU A 163 -22.53 34.10 29.31
CA GLU A 163 -21.50 34.75 30.15
C GLU A 163 -20.79 33.77 31.10
N SER A 164 -21.42 32.67 31.48
CA SER A 164 -20.84 31.64 32.35
C SER A 164 -20.26 30.44 31.58
N LEU A 165 -20.49 30.36 30.26
CA LEU A 165 -20.06 29.22 29.44
C LEU A 165 -18.60 29.33 29.01
N THR A 166 -17.86 28.23 29.16
CA THR A 166 -16.52 28.09 28.58
C THR A 166 -16.59 27.80 27.08
N LEU A 167 -15.45 27.96 26.40
CA LEU A 167 -15.31 27.55 25.00
C LEU A 167 -15.73 26.09 24.82
N GLU A 168 -15.31 25.19 25.71
CA GLU A 168 -15.69 23.78 25.68
C GLU A 168 -17.21 23.58 25.73
N ASN A 169 -17.91 24.23 26.66
CA ASN A 169 -19.35 24.09 26.78
C ASN A 169 -20.08 24.56 25.51
N VAL A 170 -19.64 25.66 24.91
CA VAL A 170 -20.24 26.20 23.69
C VAL A 170 -19.96 25.28 22.50
N VAL A 171 -18.71 24.86 22.30
CA VAL A 171 -18.38 24.00 21.15
C VAL A 171 -18.94 22.60 21.30
N GLU A 172 -19.31 22.11 22.49
CA GLU A 172 -19.97 20.81 22.66
C GLU A 172 -21.49 20.90 22.48
N SER A 173 -22.12 21.99 22.90
CA SER A 173 -23.58 22.16 22.84
C SER A 173 -24.09 22.74 21.51
N GLN A 174 -23.31 23.59 20.85
CA GLN A 174 -23.77 24.34 19.68
C GLN A 174 -23.54 23.62 18.35
N ARG A 175 -24.53 23.68 17.46
CA ARG A 175 -24.36 23.19 16.08
C ARG A 175 -23.76 24.25 15.16
N ASP A 176 -24.12 25.52 15.38
CA ASP A 176 -23.73 26.64 14.53
C ASP A 176 -23.31 27.83 15.41
N LEU A 177 -22.41 28.67 14.90
CA LEU A 177 -22.12 30.00 15.42
C LEU A 177 -22.51 31.05 14.37
N LEU A 178 -22.99 32.20 14.79
CA LEU A 178 -23.21 33.33 13.88
C LEU A 178 -21.96 34.19 13.86
N ILE A 179 -21.33 34.37 12.69
CA ILE A 179 -20.18 35.27 12.50
C ILE A 179 -20.59 36.36 11.51
N GLY A 180 -20.63 37.61 11.95
CA GLY A 180 -21.16 38.72 11.14
C GLY A 180 -22.62 38.49 10.72
N GLY A 181 -23.41 37.84 11.56
CA GLY A 181 -24.80 37.46 11.28
C GLY A 181 -24.99 36.26 10.35
N GLN A 182 -23.92 35.68 9.80
CA GLN A 182 -23.99 34.48 8.96
C GLN A 182 -23.79 33.20 9.78
N PRO A 183 -24.58 32.14 9.58
CA PRO A 183 -24.41 30.87 10.29
C PRO A 183 -23.20 30.11 9.77
N TYR A 184 -22.35 29.66 10.71
CA TYR A 184 -21.22 28.78 10.48
C TYR A 184 -21.39 27.48 11.26
N SER A 185 -21.46 26.36 10.55
CA SER A 185 -21.61 25.05 11.19
C SER A 185 -20.33 24.58 11.86
N ILE A 186 -20.44 24.11 13.10
CA ILE A 186 -19.34 23.57 13.88
C ILE A 186 -19.10 22.11 13.48
N ILE A 187 -17.87 21.85 13.01
CA ILE A 187 -17.40 20.51 12.70
C ILE A 187 -16.28 20.17 13.67
N ARG A 188 -16.52 19.14 14.49
CA ARG A 188 -15.61 18.69 15.55
C ARG A 188 -14.75 17.53 15.06
N GLU A 189 -13.48 17.54 15.43
CA GLU A 189 -12.49 16.53 15.05
C GLU A 189 -12.59 16.15 13.55
N PRO A 190 -12.64 17.14 12.63
CA PRO A 190 -12.71 16.82 11.22
C PRO A 190 -11.45 16.05 10.82
N VAL A 191 -11.63 15.13 9.88
CA VAL A 191 -10.50 14.39 9.31
C VAL A 191 -9.50 15.36 8.71
N ASP A 192 -8.28 15.34 9.26
CA ASP A 192 -7.17 16.10 8.73
C ASP A 192 -6.21 15.18 7.99
N ILE A 193 -6.03 15.50 6.73
CA ILE A 193 -5.18 14.78 5.79
C ILE A 193 -3.88 15.57 5.71
N SER A 194 -2.81 14.95 6.18
CA SER A 194 -1.50 15.58 6.24
C SER A 194 -0.84 15.58 4.87
N THR A 195 -0.93 14.47 4.13
CA THR A 195 -0.38 14.33 2.77
C THR A 195 -1.32 13.52 1.88
N LEU A 196 -1.29 13.83 0.58
CA LEU A 196 -1.91 13.06 -0.49
C LEU A 196 -0.94 13.02 -1.66
N THR A 197 -0.37 11.85 -1.96
CA THR A 197 0.69 11.71 -2.94
C THR A 197 0.44 10.56 -3.91
N CYS A 198 0.63 10.82 -5.21
CA CYS A 198 0.72 9.78 -6.23
C CYS A 198 2.21 9.57 -6.54
N ALA A 199 2.85 8.69 -5.75
CA ALA A 199 4.30 8.49 -5.81
C ALA A 199 4.74 7.59 -6.97
N LEU A 200 3.92 6.60 -7.32
CA LEU A 200 4.22 5.65 -8.39
C LEU A 200 4.00 6.28 -9.77
N LYS A 201 4.74 5.82 -10.78
CA LYS A 201 4.54 6.23 -12.16
C LYS A 201 3.18 5.69 -12.64
N PRO A 202 2.28 6.54 -13.14
CA PRO A 202 1.00 6.06 -13.65
C PRO A 202 1.22 5.40 -15.01
N LEU A 203 1.10 4.07 -15.04
CA LEU A 203 1.18 3.29 -16.27
C LEU A 203 -0.23 2.96 -16.77
N ALA A 204 -0.47 3.08 -18.07
CA ALA A 204 -1.75 2.71 -18.69
C ALA A 204 -2.08 1.24 -18.40
N GLY A 205 -3.32 0.96 -18.00
CA GLY A 205 -3.79 -0.36 -17.59
C GLY A 205 -3.41 -0.76 -16.16
N CYS A 206 -2.45 -0.10 -15.52
CA CYS A 206 -2.08 -0.36 -14.13
C CYS A 206 -2.99 0.38 -13.13
N PRO A 207 -3.21 -0.20 -11.94
CA PRO A 207 -3.92 0.46 -10.88
C PRO A 207 -3.09 1.60 -10.25
N ILE A 208 -3.74 2.73 -9.96
CA ILE A 208 -3.16 3.84 -9.20
C ILE A 208 -3.78 3.88 -7.81
N TYR A 209 -2.92 3.76 -6.80
CA TYR A 209 -3.25 3.92 -5.39
C TYR A 209 -2.54 5.16 -4.83
N PRO A 210 -3.27 6.22 -4.45
CA PRO A 210 -2.66 7.35 -3.78
C PRO A 210 -2.23 6.96 -2.36
N ALA A 211 -1.01 7.36 -1.98
CA ALA A 211 -0.58 7.30 -0.59
C ALA A 211 -1.13 8.51 0.15
N ILE A 212 -1.85 8.25 1.22
CA ILE A 212 -2.51 9.26 2.02
C ILE A 212 -2.00 9.13 3.44
N ASP A 213 -1.60 10.24 4.04
CA ASP A 213 -1.28 10.30 5.46
C ASP A 213 -2.31 11.19 6.16
N PHE A 214 -2.71 10.79 7.36
CA PHE A 214 -3.59 11.58 8.23
C PHE A 214 -2.80 12.22 9.35
N ARG A 215 -3.24 13.42 9.73
CA ARG A 215 -2.75 14.16 10.90
C ARG A 215 -3.59 13.83 12.13
N GLN A 216 -4.92 13.82 11.97
CA GLN A 216 -5.90 13.55 13.04
C GLN A 216 -7.22 13.07 12.39
N GLY A 217 -7.95 12.15 13.02
CA GLY A 217 -9.23 11.65 12.49
C GLY A 217 -9.53 10.17 12.81
N SER A 218 -10.81 9.81 12.75
CA SER A 218 -11.32 8.48 13.10
C SER A 218 -10.93 7.40 12.09
N GLU A 219 -10.54 6.22 12.57
CA GLU A 219 -10.29 4.98 11.80
C GLU A 219 -11.47 4.53 10.91
N LYS A 220 -12.65 5.14 11.09
CA LYS A 220 -13.90 4.76 10.42
C LYS A 220 -14.24 5.62 9.20
N ILE A 221 -13.50 6.70 8.93
CA ILE A 221 -13.89 7.67 7.91
C ILE A 221 -13.29 7.29 6.55
N ARG A 222 -14.17 7.09 5.58
CA ARG A 222 -13.81 6.68 4.22
C ARG A 222 -13.80 7.87 3.28
N PRO A 223 -12.65 8.23 2.71
CA PRO A 223 -12.61 9.36 1.80
C PRO A 223 -13.23 9.06 0.46
N ILE A 224 -14.05 9.99 0.00
CA ILE A 224 -14.49 10.08 -1.38
C ILE A 224 -13.34 10.63 -2.24
N MET A 225 -12.99 9.91 -3.30
CA MET A 225 -11.96 10.31 -4.26
C MET A 225 -12.55 10.68 -5.62
N HIS A 226 -12.07 11.80 -6.18
CA HIS A 226 -12.34 12.20 -7.54
C HIS A 226 -11.03 12.27 -8.33
N TRP A 227 -11.06 11.74 -9.54
CA TRP A 227 -9.89 11.66 -10.41
C TRP A 227 -10.06 12.60 -11.59
N TYR A 228 -8.97 13.25 -11.96
CA TYR A 228 -8.93 14.23 -13.02
C TYR A 228 -7.74 13.96 -13.93
N THR A 229 -7.88 14.35 -15.18
CA THR A 229 -6.78 14.43 -16.14
C THR A 229 -6.52 15.86 -16.53
N TYR A 230 -5.26 16.17 -16.72
CA TYR A 230 -4.82 17.45 -17.27
C TYR A 230 -4.22 17.25 -18.65
N ARG A 231 -4.69 18.04 -19.61
CA ARG A 231 -4.13 18.14 -20.96
C ARG A 231 -3.42 19.48 -21.14
N THR A 232 -2.13 19.42 -21.46
CA THR A 232 -1.42 20.54 -22.07
C THR A 232 -1.69 20.58 -23.57
N PRO A 233 -1.72 21.77 -24.21
CA PRO A 233 -1.79 21.87 -25.65
C PRO A 233 -0.54 21.23 -26.28
N GLU A 234 -0.70 20.32 -27.23
CA GLU A 234 0.42 19.82 -28.03
C GLU A 234 0.86 20.94 -28.99
N VAL A 235 2.17 21.25 -28.99
CA VAL A 235 2.75 22.16 -29.97
C VAL A 235 3.08 21.35 -31.22
N GLU A 236 2.12 21.23 -32.13
CA GLU A 236 2.41 20.72 -33.47
C GLU A 236 3.34 21.71 -34.20
N ARG A 237 4.60 21.31 -34.41
CA ARG A 237 5.50 22.00 -35.35
C ARG A 237 5.28 21.41 -36.74
N VAL A 238 4.34 21.98 -37.49
CA VAL A 238 4.23 21.75 -38.94
C VAL A 238 4.88 22.94 -39.66
N ASP A 239 5.91 22.65 -40.46
CA ASP A 239 6.50 23.51 -41.50
C ASP A 239 6.62 25.02 -41.22
N GLY A 240 7.38 25.38 -40.18
CA GLY A 240 7.94 26.74 -40.04
C GLY A 240 6.92 27.88 -39.88
N LYS A 241 5.63 27.59 -39.77
CA LYS A 241 4.57 28.57 -39.46
C LYS A 241 3.76 28.05 -38.28
N SER A 242 4.00 28.63 -37.11
CA SER A 242 3.19 28.40 -35.92
C SER A 242 1.77 28.91 -36.17
N LYS A 243 0.83 28.02 -36.51
CA LYS A 243 -0.57 28.26 -36.21
C LYS A 243 -0.73 28.06 -34.70
N GLU A 244 -0.99 29.13 -33.96
CA GLU A 244 -1.51 29.03 -32.60
C GLU A 244 -2.88 28.36 -32.68
N ASN A 245 -2.92 27.03 -32.65
CA ASN A 245 -4.15 26.32 -32.29
C ASN A 245 -4.42 26.68 -30.82
N THR A 246 -5.50 27.42 -30.59
CA THR A 246 -6.04 27.80 -29.28
C THR A 246 -6.61 26.59 -28.53
N LEU A 247 -5.85 25.49 -28.42
CA LEU A 247 -6.16 24.44 -27.45
C LEU A 247 -5.84 25.02 -26.07
N ARG A 248 -6.87 25.32 -25.29
CA ARG A 248 -6.73 25.76 -23.89
C ARG A 248 -6.35 24.57 -23.03
N GLU A 249 -5.48 24.80 -22.04
CA GLU A 249 -5.26 23.85 -20.95
C GLU A 249 -6.62 23.43 -20.38
N SER A 250 -6.84 22.12 -20.21
CA SER A 250 -8.10 21.61 -19.69
C SER A 250 -7.87 20.58 -18.60
N ILE A 251 -8.69 20.70 -17.54
CA ILE A 251 -8.82 19.71 -16.47
C ILE A 251 -10.17 19.04 -16.67
N THR A 252 -10.15 17.74 -16.89
CA THR A 252 -11.36 16.95 -17.09
C THR A 252 -11.50 15.99 -15.93
N MET A 253 -12.61 16.12 -15.19
CA MET A 253 -13.00 15.09 -14.23
C MET A 253 -13.25 13.81 -15.01
N LEU A 254 -12.62 12.74 -14.59
CA LEU A 254 -12.77 11.47 -15.25
C LEU A 254 -13.96 10.73 -14.63
N ASP A 255 -15.01 10.46 -15.41
CA ASP A 255 -16.24 9.79 -14.98
C ASP A 255 -15.96 8.46 -14.24
N GLY A 256 -16.76 8.20 -13.21
CA GLY A 256 -16.72 7.04 -12.31
C GLY A 256 -17.39 7.33 -10.97
N GLU A 257 -18.01 6.33 -10.34
CA GLU A 257 -18.60 6.44 -8.99
C GLU A 257 -17.55 6.90 -7.97
N PRO A 258 -17.87 7.83 -7.04
CA PRO A 258 -16.99 8.22 -5.96
C PRO A 258 -16.63 7.03 -5.05
N PHE A 259 -15.36 6.60 -5.07
CA PHE A 259 -14.90 5.44 -4.30
C PHE A 259 -14.44 5.81 -2.87
N THR A 260 -14.58 4.89 -1.93
CA THR A 260 -14.33 5.04 -0.48
C THR A 260 -13.11 4.24 0.01
N GLN A 261 -12.03 4.90 0.47
CA GLN A 261 -10.80 4.18 0.91
C GLN A 261 -10.98 3.44 2.23
N ILE A 262 -10.36 2.26 2.30
CA ILE A 262 -10.19 1.48 3.53
C ILE A 262 -8.72 1.50 3.93
N TRP A 263 -8.48 1.69 5.23
CA TRP A 263 -7.17 1.82 5.86
C TRP A 263 -6.77 0.52 6.53
N CYS A 264 -5.47 0.20 6.50
CA CYS A 264 -4.85 -0.70 7.46
C CYS A 264 -3.96 0.11 8.40
N TYR A 265 -4.44 0.31 9.63
CA TYR A 265 -3.58 0.70 10.75
C TYR A 265 -3.01 -0.57 11.40
N LYS A 266 -1.74 -0.55 11.82
CA LYS A 266 -1.23 -1.44 12.87
C LYS A 266 -1.11 -0.61 14.14
N LEU A 267 -1.99 -0.88 15.11
CA LEU A 267 -1.87 -0.41 16.48
C LEU A 267 -0.51 -0.84 17.05
N ARG A 268 0.21 0.13 17.63
CA ARG A 268 1.24 -0.16 18.62
C ARG A 268 0.54 -0.23 19.98
N ILE A 269 -0.14 -1.35 20.27
CA ILE A 269 -0.68 -1.63 21.60
C ILE A 269 -0.23 -3.03 22.01
N SER A 270 0.51 -3.10 23.12
CA SER A 270 0.74 -4.32 23.87
C SER A 270 -0.54 -4.68 24.65
N MET A 271 -1.51 -5.40 24.08
CA MET A 271 -2.63 -5.96 24.86
C MET A 271 -3.24 -7.26 24.28
N ASP A 272 -3.91 -7.97 25.20
CA ASP A 272 -4.32 -9.37 25.29
C ASP A 272 -5.05 -10.04 24.10
N ARG A 273 -4.70 -11.32 23.88
CA ARG A 273 -5.12 -12.22 22.78
C ARG A 273 -6.63 -12.49 22.72
N ARG A 274 -7.42 -12.16 23.75
CA ARG A 274 -8.86 -12.47 23.82
C ARG A 274 -9.76 -11.45 23.13
N GLN A 275 -9.35 -10.19 22.97
CA GLN A 275 -10.19 -9.15 22.36
C GLN A 275 -10.15 -9.14 20.82
N LEU A 276 -9.14 -9.78 20.20
CA LEU A 276 -9.00 -9.85 18.73
C LEU A 276 -10.14 -10.64 18.06
N ARG A 277 -10.76 -11.59 18.77
CA ARG A 277 -11.81 -12.48 18.22
C ARG A 277 -13.17 -11.80 18.01
N ALA A 278 -13.43 -10.67 18.67
CA ALA A 278 -14.75 -10.02 18.63
C ALA A 278 -14.91 -9.02 17.47
N VAL A 279 -13.81 -8.47 16.94
CA VAL A 279 -13.86 -7.40 15.92
C VAL A 279 -14.03 -7.95 14.49
N ILE A 280 -13.66 -9.21 14.24
CA ILE A 280 -13.60 -9.82 12.90
C ILE A 280 -14.99 -10.23 12.34
N ARG A 281 -16.06 -10.17 13.14
CA ARG A 281 -17.38 -10.73 12.77
C ARG A 281 -18.34 -9.80 12.02
N ARG A 282 -17.95 -8.59 11.62
CA ARG A 282 -18.83 -7.72 10.82
C ARG A 282 -18.47 -7.77 9.34
N ARG A 283 -19.43 -8.28 8.57
CA ARG A 283 -19.55 -8.29 7.11
C ARG A 283 -19.53 -6.84 6.60
N TRP A 284 -18.63 -6.52 5.67
CA TRP A 284 -18.59 -5.22 5.00
C TRP A 284 -18.24 -5.44 3.53
N GLU A 285 -19.23 -5.31 2.66
CA GLU A 285 -19.06 -5.11 1.23
C GLU A 285 -18.70 -3.63 1.03
N GLU A 286 -17.45 -3.29 0.69
CA GLU A 286 -17.10 -1.93 0.25
C GLU A 286 -15.85 -1.91 -0.65
N THR A 287 -15.95 -1.10 -1.70
CA THR A 287 -14.96 -0.89 -2.77
C THR A 287 -13.77 -0.05 -2.33
N VAL A 288 -12.54 -0.48 -2.67
CA VAL A 288 -11.32 0.34 -2.50
C VAL A 288 -11.16 1.32 -3.68
N PRO A 289 -10.80 2.60 -3.46
CA PRO A 289 -10.51 3.58 -4.50
C PRO A 289 -9.22 3.19 -5.20
N CYS A 290 -9.40 2.55 -6.33
CA CYS A 290 -8.35 2.28 -7.29
C CYS A 290 -8.84 2.78 -8.64
N ARG A 291 -7.96 3.42 -9.40
CA ARG A 291 -8.25 3.75 -10.80
C ARG A 291 -7.25 3.08 -11.71
N ARG A 292 -7.75 2.44 -12.77
CA ARG A 292 -6.92 2.01 -13.89
C ARG A 292 -6.80 3.16 -14.89
N SER A 293 -5.59 3.56 -15.22
CA SER A 293 -5.34 4.54 -16.29
C SER A 293 -5.74 3.94 -17.63
N ARG A 294 -6.38 4.72 -18.51
CA ARG A 294 -6.74 4.26 -19.86
C ARG A 294 -5.63 4.64 -20.86
N PRO A 295 -5.44 3.88 -21.95
CA PRO A 295 -4.52 4.24 -23.03
C PRO A 295 -4.81 5.64 -23.63
N THR A 296 -6.08 6.04 -23.66
CA THR A 296 -6.51 7.38 -24.12
C THR A 296 -6.06 8.53 -23.20
N CYS A 297 -5.45 8.22 -22.06
CA CYS A 297 -4.85 9.20 -21.14
C CYS A 297 -3.35 9.43 -21.42
N HIS A 298 -2.78 8.90 -22.51
CA HIS A 298 -1.36 9.07 -22.85
C HIS A 298 -0.92 10.55 -22.79
N SER A 299 0.26 10.80 -22.22
CA SER A 299 0.84 12.13 -22.01
C SER A 299 0.04 13.07 -21.09
N GLN A 300 -1.06 12.62 -20.47
CA GLN A 300 -1.83 13.44 -19.53
C GLN A 300 -1.26 13.33 -18.13
N VAL A 301 -1.35 14.41 -17.35
CA VAL A 301 -1.01 14.35 -15.92
C VAL A 301 -2.26 13.97 -15.14
N SER A 302 -2.16 12.86 -14.40
CA SER A 302 -3.21 12.44 -13.49
C SER A 302 -3.20 13.32 -12.24
N GLN A 303 -4.33 13.94 -11.94
CA GLN A 303 -4.59 14.66 -10.71
C GLN A 303 -5.61 13.90 -9.88
N VAL A 304 -5.31 13.71 -8.60
CA VAL A 304 -6.26 13.19 -7.62
C VAL A 304 -6.72 14.36 -6.77
N VAL A 305 -8.01 14.66 -6.79
CA VAL A 305 -8.59 15.63 -5.86
C VAL A 305 -9.48 14.85 -4.89
N ARG A 306 -9.27 15.07 -3.61
CA ARG A 306 -9.91 14.34 -2.51
C ARG A 306 -10.98 15.19 -1.81
N MET A 307 -12.06 14.49 -1.46
CA MET A 307 -13.18 14.78 -0.55
C MET A 307 -13.88 16.14 -0.67
N PHE A 308 -15.12 16.07 -1.13
CA PHE A 308 -16.21 16.85 -0.57
C PHE A 308 -16.99 15.96 0.40
N GLY A 309 -16.69 16.07 1.68
CA GLY A 309 -17.73 15.94 2.70
C GLY A 309 -18.14 17.36 3.08
N LEU A 310 -19.41 17.59 3.41
CA LEU A 310 -19.85 18.86 4.02
C LEU A 310 -19.08 19.19 5.32
N THR A 311 -18.26 18.25 5.81
CA THR A 311 -17.64 18.25 7.14
C THR A 311 -16.10 18.09 7.15
N CYS A 312 -15.36 18.38 6.07
CA CYS A 312 -13.90 18.14 6.06
C CYS A 312 -13.09 19.02 5.09
N LEU A 313 -11.77 19.12 5.32
CA LEU A 313 -10.83 19.77 4.39
C LEU A 313 -10.64 18.94 3.12
N ALA A 314 -10.80 19.57 1.95
CA ALA A 314 -10.42 18.97 0.68
C ALA A 314 -8.90 19.11 0.46
N ARG A 315 -8.27 18.06 -0.06
CA ARG A 315 -6.85 18.03 -0.46
C ARG A 315 -6.73 17.59 -1.90
N SER A 316 -5.68 18.03 -2.59
CA SER A 316 -5.33 17.49 -3.91
C SER A 316 -3.90 16.95 -3.90
N GLY A 317 -3.65 15.97 -4.76
CA GLY A 317 -2.35 15.40 -5.05
C GLY A 317 -2.20 15.24 -6.54
N VAL A 318 -1.08 15.70 -7.08
CA VAL A 318 -0.75 15.60 -8.50
C VAL A 318 0.32 14.54 -8.68
N SER A 319 0.17 13.67 -9.67
CA SER A 319 1.24 12.74 -10.04
C SER A 319 2.48 13.52 -10.45
N LYS A 320 3.65 13.09 -9.96
CA LYS A 320 4.94 13.63 -10.39
C LYS A 320 5.21 13.34 -11.88
N TYR A 321 4.60 12.27 -12.41
CA TYR A 321 4.84 11.76 -13.76
C TYR A 321 3.55 11.82 -14.60
N PRO A 322 3.64 12.13 -15.91
CA PRO A 322 2.53 11.92 -16.82
C PRO A 322 2.21 10.42 -16.95
N VAL A 323 1.01 10.11 -17.42
CA VAL A 323 0.60 8.75 -17.77
C VAL A 323 1.45 8.25 -18.93
N GLU A 324 2.13 7.14 -18.71
CA GLU A 324 2.95 6.45 -19.71
C GLU A 324 2.20 5.22 -20.24
N THR A 325 2.32 4.96 -21.55
CA THR A 325 1.86 3.72 -22.17
C THR A 325 3.04 2.78 -22.38
N ILE A 326 2.78 1.49 -22.25
CA ILE A 326 3.74 0.44 -22.60
C ILE A 326 3.22 -0.17 -23.88
N ASP A 327 3.87 0.15 -25.00
CA ASP A 327 3.42 -0.21 -26.35
C ASP A 327 3.87 -1.62 -26.75
N GLU A 328 3.93 -2.54 -25.79
CA GLU A 328 4.35 -3.92 -25.99
C GLU A 328 3.80 -4.86 -24.91
N PRO A 329 3.69 -6.18 -25.19
CA PRO A 329 3.19 -7.15 -24.22
C PRO A 329 4.08 -7.22 -22.97
N LEU A 330 3.44 -7.23 -21.81
CA LEU A 330 4.09 -7.50 -20.53
C LEU A 330 4.34 -8.99 -20.37
N ILE A 331 5.34 -9.34 -19.55
CA ILE A 331 5.77 -10.73 -19.37
C ILE A 331 4.67 -11.67 -18.86
N PHE A 332 3.67 -11.11 -18.16
CA PHE A 332 2.62 -11.83 -17.47
C PHE A 332 1.25 -11.78 -18.18
N GLU A 333 1.16 -11.25 -19.40
CA GLU A 333 -0.14 -11.15 -20.11
C GLU A 333 -0.78 -12.53 -20.35
N ASP A 334 0.01 -13.58 -20.60
CA ASP A 334 -0.52 -14.94 -20.78
C ASP A 334 -1.00 -15.55 -19.46
N ASN A 335 -0.37 -15.22 -18.33
CA ASN A 335 -0.88 -15.59 -17.00
C ASN A 335 -2.24 -14.93 -16.73
N ILE A 336 -2.39 -13.66 -17.10
CA ILE A 336 -3.66 -12.94 -16.97
C ILE A 336 -4.75 -13.61 -17.81
N LYS A 337 -4.46 -13.97 -19.06
CA LYS A 337 -5.42 -14.68 -19.93
C LYS A 337 -5.80 -16.04 -19.34
N TRP A 338 -4.82 -16.81 -18.87
CA TRP A 338 -5.07 -18.09 -18.20
C TRP A 338 -5.96 -17.93 -16.96
N CYS A 339 -5.75 -16.87 -16.17
CA CYS A 339 -6.58 -16.59 -15.00
C CYS A 339 -8.02 -16.17 -15.33
N GLN A 340 -8.28 -15.66 -16.54
CA GLN A 340 -9.63 -15.30 -17.02
C GLN A 340 -10.45 -16.52 -17.45
N GLU A 341 -9.80 -17.65 -17.74
CA GLU A 341 -10.51 -18.91 -17.97
C GLU A 341 -11.22 -19.37 -16.69
N GLU A 342 -12.43 -19.90 -16.84
CA GLU A 342 -13.29 -20.28 -15.72
C GLU A 342 -12.58 -21.26 -14.77
N LYS A 343 -12.36 -20.82 -13.54
CA LYS A 343 -11.83 -21.65 -12.46
C LYS A 343 -12.95 -22.53 -11.93
N SER A 344 -12.74 -23.84 -11.93
CA SER A 344 -13.69 -24.80 -11.33
C SER A 344 -13.94 -24.47 -9.86
N SER A 345 -15.20 -24.56 -9.42
CA SER A 345 -15.62 -24.15 -8.06
C SER A 345 -15.02 -25.00 -6.93
N ASP A 346 -14.56 -26.21 -7.25
CA ASP A 346 -13.86 -27.13 -6.35
C ASP A 346 -12.35 -26.92 -6.31
N CYS A 347 -11.79 -26.08 -7.18
CA CYS A 347 -10.37 -25.77 -7.25
C CYS A 347 -10.00 -24.55 -6.40
N LEU A 348 -8.75 -24.54 -5.96
CA LEU A 348 -8.10 -23.38 -5.36
C LEU A 348 -6.97 -22.89 -6.25
N ARG A 349 -6.94 -21.60 -6.52
CA ARG A 349 -5.84 -20.96 -7.24
C ARG A 349 -4.80 -20.44 -6.25
N ILE A 350 -3.59 -20.97 -6.37
CA ILE A 350 -2.45 -20.65 -5.51
C ILE A 350 -1.41 -19.88 -6.32
N VAL A 351 -0.89 -18.79 -5.75
CA VAL A 351 0.15 -17.95 -6.32
C VAL A 351 1.37 -17.92 -5.40
N SER A 352 2.59 -18.09 -5.93
CA SER A 352 3.84 -17.80 -5.20
C SER A 352 4.73 -16.89 -6.03
N TYR A 353 5.29 -15.83 -5.44
CA TYR A 353 6.04 -14.84 -6.19
C TYR A 353 7.03 -14.03 -5.34
N ASN A 354 8.32 -14.10 -5.66
CA ASN A 354 9.32 -13.15 -5.21
C ASN A 354 9.19 -11.86 -6.05
N ILE A 355 8.86 -10.75 -5.39
CA ILE A 355 8.53 -9.48 -6.08
C ILE A 355 9.69 -8.49 -6.14
N LEU A 356 10.91 -8.92 -5.77
CA LEU A 356 12.15 -8.14 -5.79
C LEU A 356 12.08 -6.86 -4.94
N ALA A 357 12.67 -6.92 -3.75
CA ALA A 357 12.67 -5.79 -2.81
C ALA A 357 13.55 -4.65 -3.33
N ASP A 358 13.06 -3.41 -3.20
CA ASP A 358 13.82 -2.21 -3.53
C ASP A 358 15.08 -2.06 -2.66
N LEU A 359 15.06 -2.64 -1.45
CA LEU A 359 16.21 -2.68 -0.54
C LEU A 359 17.49 -3.26 -1.18
N TYR A 360 17.36 -4.19 -2.14
CA TYR A 360 18.50 -4.83 -2.79
C TYR A 360 19.00 -4.07 -4.03
N LEU A 361 18.30 -3.02 -4.45
CA LEU A 361 18.59 -2.25 -5.65
C LEU A 361 19.28 -0.93 -5.29
N ASP A 362 20.61 -0.96 -5.11
CA ASP A 362 21.38 0.29 -5.02
C ASP A 362 21.55 0.92 -6.40
N LEU A 363 20.62 1.82 -6.74
CA LEU A 363 20.59 2.53 -8.02
C LEU A 363 21.42 3.82 -8.02
N SER A 364 22.24 4.08 -7.00
CA SER A 364 23.04 5.30 -6.89
C SER A 364 24.29 5.28 -7.80
N GLY A 365 24.90 4.11 -7.97
CA GLY A 365 26.10 3.90 -8.81
C GLY A 365 25.84 3.97 -10.32
N PRO A 366 26.88 3.94 -11.16
CA PRO A 366 26.73 3.90 -12.62
C PRO A 366 26.08 2.57 -13.09
N GLN A 367 25.55 2.54 -14.31
CA GLN A 367 24.68 1.44 -14.81
C GLN A 367 25.37 0.07 -14.77
N GLU A 368 26.65 0.03 -15.14
CA GLU A 368 27.50 -1.15 -15.18
C GLU A 368 27.83 -1.75 -13.81
N SER A 369 27.72 -0.97 -12.72
CA SER A 369 27.97 -1.44 -11.35
C SER A 369 26.70 -1.89 -10.63
N LEU A 370 25.54 -1.78 -11.27
CA LEU A 370 24.26 -2.18 -10.68
C LEU A 370 24.16 -3.70 -10.62
N PHE A 371 23.29 -4.20 -9.75
CA PHE A 371 22.98 -5.64 -9.68
C PHE A 371 22.39 -6.15 -11.00
N PHE A 372 21.57 -5.32 -11.68
CA PHE A 372 21.03 -5.59 -13.01
C PHE A 372 21.58 -4.59 -14.04
N PRO A 373 22.83 -4.76 -14.53
CA PRO A 373 23.46 -3.76 -15.38
C PRO A 373 22.88 -3.71 -16.80
N TYR A 374 22.22 -4.78 -17.26
CA TYR A 374 21.49 -4.83 -18.53
C TYR A 374 20.17 -4.05 -18.52
N CYS A 375 19.59 -3.82 -17.34
CA CYS A 375 18.27 -3.19 -17.20
C CYS A 375 18.43 -1.70 -16.90
N PRO A 376 17.92 -0.76 -17.72
CA PRO A 376 18.01 0.67 -17.41
C PRO A 376 17.43 1.02 -16.02
N LYS A 377 18.10 1.91 -15.27
CA LYS A 377 17.62 2.38 -13.94
C LYS A 377 16.13 2.72 -13.90
N ALA A 378 15.61 3.35 -14.97
CA ALA A 378 14.22 3.76 -15.06
C ALA A 378 13.21 2.61 -14.85
N TYR A 379 13.59 1.38 -15.20
CA TYR A 379 12.76 0.17 -15.07
C TYR A 379 13.09 -0.66 -13.83
N GLN A 380 14.22 -0.39 -13.17
CA GLN A 380 14.57 -0.98 -11.87
C GLN A 380 13.93 -0.22 -10.69
N MET A 381 13.60 1.06 -10.86
CA MET A 381 12.99 1.87 -9.79
C MET A 381 11.62 1.32 -9.37
N TYR A 382 11.36 1.30 -8.07
CA TYR A 382 10.07 0.87 -7.53
C TYR A 382 8.89 1.68 -8.08
N GLU A 383 9.07 2.95 -8.44
CA GLU A 383 8.01 3.76 -9.06
C GLU A 383 7.50 3.17 -10.37
N TYR A 384 8.31 2.38 -11.08
CA TYR A 384 7.96 1.68 -12.30
C TYR A 384 7.54 0.23 -12.06
N ARG A 385 8.29 -0.52 -11.24
CA ARG A 385 8.03 -1.96 -10.99
C ARG A 385 6.71 -2.17 -10.25
N HIS A 386 6.44 -1.42 -9.18
CA HIS A 386 5.26 -1.65 -8.34
C HIS A 386 3.92 -1.55 -9.09
N PRO A 387 3.67 -0.56 -9.98
CA PRO A 387 2.47 -0.56 -10.83
C PRO A 387 2.25 -1.84 -11.62
N LEU A 388 3.32 -2.45 -12.14
CA LEU A 388 3.26 -3.71 -12.89
C LEU A 388 2.96 -4.90 -11.97
N VAL A 389 3.67 -5.03 -10.84
CA VAL A 389 3.39 -6.07 -9.83
C VAL A 389 1.94 -5.98 -9.35
N MET A 390 1.43 -4.76 -9.11
CA MET A 390 0.04 -4.59 -8.72
C MET A 390 -0.96 -4.96 -9.83
N LYS A 391 -0.66 -4.62 -11.10
CA LYS A 391 -1.52 -5.04 -12.24
C LYS A 391 -1.58 -6.56 -12.31
N GLU A 392 -0.45 -7.22 -12.12
CA GLU A 392 -0.29 -8.66 -12.13
C GLU A 392 -1.12 -9.31 -11.00
N LEU A 393 -0.84 -8.97 -9.74
CA LEU A 393 -1.55 -9.51 -8.57
C LEU A 393 -3.06 -9.22 -8.60
N LEU A 394 -3.48 -8.05 -9.10
CA LEU A 394 -4.90 -7.70 -9.24
C LEU A 394 -5.64 -8.62 -10.21
N SER A 395 -4.93 -9.23 -11.16
CA SER A 395 -5.52 -9.95 -12.28
C SER A 395 -5.57 -11.47 -12.08
N TYR A 396 -4.99 -11.98 -11.00
CA TYR A 396 -4.81 -13.42 -10.80
C TYR A 396 -6.01 -14.17 -10.20
N ASP A 397 -7.00 -13.47 -9.63
CA ASP A 397 -8.17 -14.11 -8.97
C ASP A 397 -7.76 -15.27 -8.03
N MET A 398 -6.77 -15.00 -7.20
CA MET A 398 -6.14 -15.96 -6.30
C MET A 398 -7.00 -16.32 -5.08
N ASP A 399 -6.84 -17.53 -4.57
CA ASP A 399 -7.43 -17.97 -3.29
C ASP A 399 -6.39 -17.99 -2.17
N LEU A 400 -5.14 -18.33 -2.50
CA LEU A 400 -3.97 -18.25 -1.65
C LEU A 400 -2.82 -17.60 -2.42
N CYS A 401 -2.06 -16.73 -1.76
CA CYS A 401 -0.93 -16.02 -2.35
C CYS A 401 0.22 -15.91 -1.36
N PHE A 402 1.43 -16.23 -1.83
CA PHE A 402 2.66 -16.29 -1.06
C PHE A 402 3.68 -15.35 -1.70
N LEU A 403 4.01 -14.23 -1.06
CA LEU A 403 4.98 -13.27 -1.59
C LEU A 403 6.25 -13.24 -0.75
N GLN A 404 7.40 -13.10 -1.43
CA GLN A 404 8.72 -12.90 -0.83
C GLN A 404 9.27 -11.54 -1.28
N GLU A 405 10.23 -11.00 -0.52
CA GLU A 405 10.86 -9.70 -0.80
C GLU A 405 9.88 -8.52 -0.86
N VAL A 406 8.93 -8.51 0.06
CA VAL A 406 7.94 -7.45 0.15
C VAL A 406 8.47 -6.32 1.02
N ASP A 407 8.81 -5.17 0.43
CA ASP A 407 9.16 -3.98 1.20
C ASP A 407 8.03 -3.57 2.14
N HIS A 408 8.35 -3.23 3.39
CA HIS A 408 7.36 -2.74 4.37
C HIS A 408 6.58 -1.53 3.83
N ARG A 409 7.24 -0.64 3.08
CA ARG A 409 6.58 0.51 2.45
C ARG A 409 5.59 0.08 1.36
N MET A 410 5.94 -0.91 0.55
CA MET A 410 5.07 -1.44 -0.50
C MET A 410 3.82 -2.08 0.11
N GLN A 411 4.03 -2.90 1.14
CA GLN A 411 2.94 -3.55 1.85
C GLN A 411 1.97 -2.55 2.49
N MET A 412 2.50 -1.58 3.25
CA MET A 412 1.71 -0.59 3.97
C MET A 412 0.93 0.35 3.04
N ARG A 413 1.52 0.78 1.92
CA ARG A 413 0.91 1.80 1.05
C ARG A 413 0.07 1.22 -0.08
N TYR A 414 0.38 0.02 -0.56
CA TYR A 414 -0.15 -0.48 -1.83
C TYR A 414 -0.80 -1.86 -1.69
N LEU A 415 -0.06 -2.89 -1.26
CA LEU A 415 -0.58 -4.26 -1.26
C LEU A 415 -1.79 -4.44 -0.36
N SER A 416 -1.80 -3.79 0.82
CA SER A 416 -2.95 -3.84 1.72
C SER A 416 -4.23 -3.37 1.05
N ALA A 417 -4.17 -2.23 0.36
CA ALA A 417 -5.30 -1.67 -0.37
C ALA A 417 -5.68 -2.56 -1.57
N LEU A 418 -4.68 -3.06 -2.30
CA LEU A 418 -4.86 -3.97 -3.44
C LEU A 418 -5.62 -5.23 -3.03
N PHE A 419 -5.10 -6.01 -2.08
CA PHE A 419 -5.71 -7.27 -1.66
C PHE A 419 -7.11 -7.04 -1.08
N HIS A 420 -7.29 -5.99 -0.27
CA HIS A 420 -8.61 -5.64 0.24
C HIS A 420 -9.60 -5.38 -0.90
N SER A 421 -9.18 -4.72 -1.98
CA SER A 421 -10.03 -4.37 -3.12
C SER A 421 -10.60 -5.57 -3.89
N ILE A 422 -9.97 -6.73 -3.74
CA ILE A 422 -10.36 -7.99 -4.40
C ILE A 422 -10.85 -9.04 -3.39
N GLY A 423 -11.24 -8.64 -2.19
CA GLY A 423 -11.78 -9.56 -1.17
C GLY A 423 -10.75 -10.52 -0.56
N VAL A 424 -9.46 -10.19 -0.70
CA VAL A 424 -8.34 -10.96 -0.16
C VAL A 424 -7.82 -10.28 1.11
N GLU A 425 -7.57 -11.07 2.14
CA GLU A 425 -6.90 -10.64 3.36
C GLU A 425 -5.43 -11.03 3.31
N MET A 426 -4.55 -10.24 3.93
CA MET A 426 -3.12 -10.53 3.93
C MET A 426 -2.52 -10.41 5.32
N CYS A 427 -1.57 -11.29 5.63
CA CYS A 427 -0.72 -11.21 6.81
C CYS A 427 0.72 -10.98 6.33
N PHE A 428 1.32 -9.88 6.78
CA PHE A 428 2.72 -9.58 6.52
C PHE A 428 3.59 -9.88 7.74
N SER A 429 4.74 -10.47 7.46
CA SER A 429 5.78 -10.73 8.45
C SER A 429 7.08 -10.12 7.96
N LYS A 430 7.57 -9.11 8.69
CA LYS A 430 8.89 -8.53 8.46
C LYS A 430 9.96 -9.57 8.81
N LYS A 431 11.05 -9.67 8.04
CA LYS A 431 12.20 -10.46 8.49
C LYS A 431 12.76 -9.89 9.79
N GLU A 432 13.44 -10.72 10.56
CA GLU A 432 14.05 -10.31 11.83
C GLU A 432 15.18 -9.29 11.61
N ARG A 433 15.64 -8.67 12.70
CA ARG A 433 16.70 -7.64 12.71
C ARG A 433 16.29 -6.37 11.95
N GLU A 434 17.25 -5.65 11.37
CA GLU A 434 17.04 -4.35 10.72
C GLU A 434 16.60 -4.45 9.24
N VAL A 435 16.27 -5.65 8.75
CA VAL A 435 15.83 -5.88 7.35
C VAL A 435 14.48 -5.23 7.12
N THR A 436 14.32 -4.40 6.08
CA THR A 436 13.08 -3.63 5.84
C THR A 436 12.08 -4.30 4.88
N GLU A 437 12.38 -5.51 4.41
CA GLU A 437 11.48 -6.38 3.65
C GLU A 437 10.98 -7.58 4.47
N GLY A 438 10.04 -8.34 3.91
CA GLY A 438 9.44 -9.50 4.53
C GLY A 438 8.62 -10.35 3.55
N SER A 439 7.74 -11.16 4.12
CA SER A 439 6.88 -12.08 3.38
C SER A 439 5.41 -11.79 3.64
N VAL A 440 4.58 -12.16 2.68
CA VAL A 440 3.11 -12.08 2.79
C VAL A 440 2.51 -13.46 2.54
N ILE A 441 1.55 -13.86 3.37
CA ILE A 441 0.56 -14.87 3.01
C ILE A 441 -0.79 -14.17 2.95
N ALA A 442 -1.46 -14.28 1.80
CA ALA A 442 -2.77 -13.69 1.57
C ALA A 442 -3.79 -14.75 1.16
N PHE A 443 -5.05 -14.57 1.55
CA PHE A 443 -6.11 -15.57 1.38
C PHE A 443 -7.47 -14.92 1.09
N ARG A 444 -8.30 -15.57 0.26
CA ARG A 444 -9.66 -15.10 -0.05
C ARG A 444 -10.58 -15.24 1.16
N ARG A 445 -11.17 -14.13 1.62
CA ARG A 445 -12.04 -14.10 2.81
C ARG A 445 -13.30 -14.95 2.67
N GLU A 446 -13.85 -15.02 1.46
CA GLU A 446 -15.05 -15.82 1.16
C GLU A 446 -14.78 -17.32 1.16
N ARG A 447 -13.52 -17.74 1.01
CA ARG A 447 -13.13 -19.15 1.05
C ARG A 447 -12.61 -19.58 2.42
N PHE A 448 -11.89 -18.70 3.11
CA PHE A 448 -11.16 -19.04 4.32
C PHE A 448 -11.53 -18.19 5.53
N ASP A 449 -11.62 -18.83 6.69
CA ASP A 449 -11.55 -18.20 8.00
C ASP A 449 -10.10 -18.16 8.48
N PHE A 450 -9.66 -16.99 8.94
CA PHE A 450 -8.39 -16.84 9.63
C PHE A 450 -8.42 -17.53 11.00
N VAL A 451 -7.41 -18.35 11.30
CA VAL A 451 -7.31 -19.03 12.61
C VAL A 451 -6.07 -18.60 13.37
N PHE A 452 -4.92 -18.58 12.71
CA PHE A 452 -3.62 -18.31 13.35
C PHE A 452 -2.62 -17.74 12.35
N SER A 453 -1.73 -16.88 12.84
CA SER A 453 -0.54 -16.44 12.12
C SER A 453 0.61 -16.20 13.08
N GLU A 454 1.79 -16.68 12.70
CA GLU A 454 3.05 -16.38 13.37
C GLU A 454 4.20 -16.45 12.36
N CYS A 455 5.31 -15.79 12.67
CA CYS A 455 6.53 -15.85 11.87
C CYS A 455 7.68 -16.20 12.80
N TYR A 456 8.48 -17.18 12.42
CA TYR A 456 9.57 -17.71 13.23
C TYR A 456 10.89 -17.53 12.49
N GLY A 457 11.91 -16.97 13.14
CA GLY A 457 13.29 -17.08 12.67
C GLY A 457 13.77 -18.51 12.79
N LEU A 458 14.31 -19.08 11.71
CA LEU A 458 14.70 -20.50 11.67
C LEU A 458 15.77 -20.84 12.73
N ALA A 459 16.67 -19.90 13.02
CA ALA A 459 17.66 -20.03 14.09
C ALA A 459 17.02 -20.22 15.47
N SER A 460 15.89 -19.56 15.75
CA SER A 460 15.19 -19.67 17.04
C SER A 460 14.43 -20.98 17.20
N LEU A 461 14.32 -21.79 16.14
CA LEU A 461 13.61 -23.07 16.16
C LEU A 461 14.53 -24.28 16.40
N LEU A 462 15.84 -24.08 16.55
CA LEU A 462 16.82 -25.17 16.68
C LEU A 462 16.60 -26.08 17.89
N GLU A 463 16.16 -25.52 19.03
CA GLU A 463 15.87 -26.32 20.24
C GLU A 463 14.74 -27.34 20.01
N GLY A 464 13.81 -27.05 19.11
CA GLY A 464 12.68 -27.92 18.77
C GLY A 464 12.84 -28.66 17.44
N SER A 465 13.98 -28.54 16.76
CA SER A 465 14.13 -29.04 15.39
C SER A 465 14.60 -30.48 15.29
N GLY A 466 14.94 -31.16 16.38
CA GLY A 466 15.48 -32.53 16.36
C GLY A 466 17.00 -32.60 16.49
N ASN A 467 17.51 -33.77 16.90
CA ASN A 467 18.93 -33.97 17.23
C ASN A 467 19.84 -33.96 16.00
N ASP A 468 19.38 -34.49 14.86
CA ASP A 468 20.15 -34.55 13.60
C ASP A 468 20.62 -33.16 13.14
N VAL A 469 19.73 -32.16 13.09
CA VAL A 469 20.09 -30.78 12.73
C VAL A 469 21.12 -30.21 13.68
N ASN A 470 20.93 -30.41 14.99
CA ASN A 470 21.85 -29.90 16.01
C ASN A 470 23.21 -30.61 15.99
N ASN A 471 23.23 -31.92 15.76
CA ASN A 471 24.46 -32.71 15.62
C ASN A 471 25.26 -32.25 14.40
N ILE A 472 24.60 -32.11 13.23
CA ILE A 472 25.24 -31.63 12.00
C ILE A 472 25.77 -30.20 12.20
N LEU A 473 24.95 -29.26 12.70
CA LEU A 473 25.38 -27.87 12.87
C LEU A 473 26.48 -27.70 13.92
N SER A 474 26.44 -28.45 15.02
CA SER A 474 27.44 -28.34 16.09
C SER A 474 28.82 -28.88 15.69
N SER A 475 28.90 -29.67 14.63
CA SER A 475 30.19 -30.15 14.09
C SER A 475 31.01 -29.07 13.39
N SER A 476 30.38 -27.97 12.91
CA SER A 476 31.07 -26.85 12.27
C SER A 476 30.67 -25.51 12.87
N SER A 477 31.66 -24.83 13.47
CA SER A 477 31.47 -23.48 14.02
C SER A 477 31.09 -22.46 12.96
N ALA A 478 31.67 -22.54 11.75
CA ALA A 478 31.38 -21.63 10.65
C ALA A 478 29.93 -21.80 10.15
N SER A 479 29.50 -23.04 9.93
CA SER A 479 28.13 -23.35 9.51
C SER A 479 27.10 -22.96 10.59
N SER A 480 27.41 -23.21 11.86
CA SER A 480 26.58 -22.79 13.00
C SER A 480 26.44 -21.27 13.10
N GLU A 481 27.53 -20.52 12.93
CA GLU A 481 27.52 -19.06 12.94
C GLU A 481 26.68 -18.51 11.78
N ILE A 482 26.87 -19.03 10.56
CA ILE A 482 26.07 -18.61 9.40
C ILE A 482 24.60 -18.92 9.63
N PHE A 483 24.24 -20.13 10.07
CA PHE A 483 22.85 -20.49 10.31
C PHE A 483 22.19 -19.57 11.35
N SER A 484 22.89 -19.30 12.46
CA SER A 484 22.37 -18.52 13.59
C SER A 484 22.28 -17.02 13.31
N THR A 485 23.10 -16.50 12.41
CA THR A 485 23.17 -15.06 12.12
C THR A 485 22.23 -14.60 11.00
N ARG A 486 21.81 -15.51 10.11
CA ARG A 486 20.96 -15.17 8.96
C ARG A 486 19.51 -14.98 9.40
N PRO A 487 18.84 -13.87 9.00
CA PRO A 487 17.47 -13.57 9.39
C PRO A 487 16.44 -14.33 8.52
N THR A 488 16.72 -15.58 8.18
CA THR A 488 15.80 -16.44 7.42
C THR A 488 14.63 -16.87 8.31
N THR A 489 13.41 -16.76 7.78
CA THR A 489 12.19 -16.99 8.53
C THR A 489 11.26 -17.99 7.83
N ILE A 490 10.37 -18.61 8.59
CA ILE A 490 9.19 -19.30 8.10
C ILE A 490 7.95 -18.55 8.62
N GLN A 491 7.18 -17.97 7.70
CA GLN A 491 5.87 -17.43 8.01
C GLN A 491 4.85 -18.56 7.97
N VAL A 492 4.02 -18.66 9.00
CA VAL A 492 3.00 -19.69 9.12
C VAL A 492 1.62 -19.06 9.31
N LEU A 493 0.66 -19.48 8.49
CA LEU A 493 -0.76 -19.21 8.68
C LEU A 493 -1.53 -20.53 8.84
N VAL A 494 -2.53 -20.55 9.72
CA VAL A 494 -3.55 -21.61 9.73
C VAL A 494 -4.87 -21.00 9.34
N LEU A 495 -5.49 -21.60 8.34
CA LEU A 495 -6.77 -21.19 7.78
C LEU A 495 -7.77 -22.33 7.92
N ARG A 496 -9.03 -22.00 8.13
CA ARG A 496 -10.14 -22.97 8.05
C ARG A 496 -10.89 -22.74 6.75
N ASP A 497 -10.98 -23.77 5.93
CA ASP A 497 -11.75 -23.74 4.71
C ASP A 497 -13.25 -23.74 5.03
N ARG A 498 -13.97 -22.72 4.57
CA ARG A 498 -15.40 -22.56 4.82
C ARG A 498 -16.25 -23.61 4.10
N ILE A 499 -15.74 -24.18 3.01
CA ILE A 499 -16.49 -25.15 2.21
C ILE A 499 -16.35 -26.55 2.79
N SER A 500 -15.11 -27.01 3.02
CA SER A 500 -14.88 -28.35 3.58
C SER A 500 -14.97 -28.42 5.10
N GLY A 501 -14.77 -27.30 5.80
CA GLY A 501 -14.66 -27.25 7.26
C GLY A 501 -13.26 -27.62 7.80
N ASP A 502 -12.37 -28.10 6.91
CA ASP A 502 -11.01 -28.56 7.20
C ASP A 502 -10.03 -27.39 7.43
N PHE A 503 -8.83 -27.72 7.91
CA PHE A 503 -7.75 -26.77 8.12
C PHE A 503 -6.67 -26.87 7.04
N ILE A 504 -6.00 -25.75 6.80
CA ILE A 504 -4.83 -25.64 5.93
C ILE A 504 -3.74 -24.89 6.69
N VAL A 505 -2.60 -25.54 6.89
CA VAL A 505 -1.35 -24.94 7.36
C VAL A 505 -0.61 -24.43 6.14
N CYS A 506 -0.42 -23.12 6.07
CA CYS A 506 0.27 -22.42 5.00
C CYS A 506 1.65 -21.96 5.49
N GLY A 507 2.72 -22.37 4.80
CA GLY A 507 4.09 -21.91 5.03
C GLY A 507 4.58 -21.02 3.88
N ASN A 508 5.25 -19.91 4.23
CA ASN A 508 5.99 -19.07 3.28
C ASN A 508 7.42 -18.86 3.76
N THR A 509 8.41 -19.12 2.91
CA THR A 509 9.82 -18.88 3.26
C THR A 509 10.61 -18.26 2.11
N HIS A 510 11.72 -17.64 2.47
CA HIS A 510 12.76 -17.20 1.56
C HIS A 510 14.10 -17.64 2.18
N LEU A 511 14.64 -18.76 1.67
CA LEU A 511 15.85 -19.39 2.21
C LEU A 511 17.12 -18.59 1.87
N HIS A 512 18.22 -18.93 2.53
CA HIS A 512 19.51 -18.27 2.31
C HIS A 512 19.95 -18.34 0.83
N HIS A 513 20.46 -17.25 0.28
CA HIS A 513 20.70 -17.13 -1.17
C HIS A 513 22.05 -17.73 -1.62
N ASN A 514 23.08 -17.74 -0.76
CA ASN A 514 24.45 -18.02 -1.23
C ASN A 514 24.59 -19.47 -1.75
N PRO A 515 24.98 -19.68 -3.02
CA PRO A 515 25.12 -21.02 -3.62
C PRO A 515 26.26 -21.86 -3.00
N LYS A 516 27.17 -21.25 -2.23
CA LYS A 516 28.21 -21.99 -1.50
C LYS A 516 27.70 -22.68 -0.24
N HIS A 517 26.46 -22.40 0.17
CA HIS A 517 25.91 -22.84 1.44
C HIS A 517 24.65 -23.71 1.23
N GLU A 518 24.58 -24.50 0.16
CA GLU A 518 23.42 -25.36 -0.15
C GLU A 518 23.09 -26.33 1.02
N HIS A 519 24.11 -26.84 1.73
CA HIS A 519 23.92 -27.67 2.92
C HIS A 519 23.15 -26.95 4.04
N LEU A 520 23.40 -25.65 4.23
CA LEU A 520 22.66 -24.83 5.19
C LEU A 520 21.22 -24.60 4.74
N LYS A 521 20.97 -24.43 3.44
CA LYS A 521 19.61 -24.30 2.90
C LYS A 521 18.78 -25.55 3.17
N ALA A 522 19.39 -26.74 3.07
CA ALA A 522 18.74 -28.02 3.41
C ALA A 522 18.36 -28.08 4.90
N LEU A 523 19.27 -27.70 5.79
CA LEU A 523 18.98 -27.61 7.23
C LEU A 523 17.85 -26.60 7.52
N GLN A 524 17.86 -25.44 6.86
CA GLN A 524 16.80 -24.44 6.98
C GLN A 524 15.44 -24.98 6.53
N ALA A 525 15.41 -25.70 5.40
CA ALA A 525 14.20 -26.34 4.88
C ALA A 525 13.66 -27.41 5.84
N ALA A 526 14.53 -28.26 6.41
CA ALA A 526 14.14 -29.25 7.41
C ALA A 526 13.48 -28.61 8.64
N VAL A 527 14.11 -27.57 9.20
CA VAL A 527 13.59 -26.82 10.36
C VAL A 527 12.23 -26.19 10.03
N ALA A 528 12.08 -25.60 8.84
CA ALA A 528 10.84 -24.98 8.40
C ALA A 528 9.70 -26.01 8.29
N VAL A 529 9.95 -27.16 7.64
CA VAL A 529 8.94 -28.23 7.49
C VAL A 529 8.56 -28.82 8.83
N ARG A 530 9.53 -29.13 9.70
CA ARG A 530 9.27 -29.65 11.05
C ARG A 530 8.40 -28.72 11.88
N LYS A 531 8.57 -27.41 11.73
CA LYS A 531 7.71 -26.41 12.39
C LYS A 531 6.28 -26.44 11.86
N LEU A 532 6.09 -26.56 10.54
CA LEU A 532 4.77 -26.68 9.94
C LEU A 532 4.08 -27.97 10.39
N GLU A 533 4.79 -29.09 10.43
CA GLU A 533 4.29 -30.38 10.92
C GLU A 533 3.95 -30.35 12.41
N SER A 534 4.74 -29.66 13.25
CA SER A 534 4.39 -29.43 14.65
C SER A 534 3.06 -28.70 14.83
N ILE A 535 2.81 -27.68 14.01
CA ILE A 535 1.54 -26.96 14.03
C ILE A 535 0.42 -27.86 13.49
N ARG A 536 0.67 -28.58 12.39
CA ARG A 536 -0.28 -29.52 11.80
C ARG A 536 -0.72 -30.59 12.82
N LYS A 537 0.23 -31.18 13.55
CA LYS A 537 -0.01 -32.14 14.64
C LYS A 537 -1.00 -31.59 15.65
N ARG A 538 -0.70 -30.42 16.20
CA ARG A 538 -1.52 -29.74 17.21
C ARG A 538 -2.96 -29.51 16.73
N TYR A 539 -3.13 -29.11 15.47
CA TYR A 539 -4.47 -28.89 14.92
C TYR A 539 -5.20 -30.20 14.61
N SER A 540 -4.48 -31.25 14.23
CA SER A 540 -5.05 -32.58 13.96
C SER A 540 -5.55 -33.22 15.26
N GLU A 541 -4.74 -33.17 16.32
CA GLU A 541 -5.11 -33.67 17.66
C GLU A 541 -6.30 -32.90 18.25
N ALA A 542 -6.36 -31.58 18.03
CA ALA A 542 -7.46 -30.75 18.51
C ALA A 542 -8.75 -30.87 17.68
N ASN A 543 -8.69 -31.40 16.45
CA ASN A 543 -9.81 -31.48 15.52
C ASN A 543 -9.80 -32.83 14.77
N PRO A 544 -10.04 -33.96 15.45
CA PRO A 544 -9.87 -35.30 14.87
C PRO A 544 -10.81 -35.59 13.68
N ASP A 545 -11.94 -34.89 13.58
CA ASP A 545 -12.92 -35.06 12.49
C ASP A 545 -12.61 -34.23 11.23
N CYS A 546 -11.54 -33.43 11.25
CA CYS A 546 -11.16 -32.52 10.16
C CYS A 546 -9.81 -32.93 9.56
N ALA A 547 -9.65 -32.79 8.23
CA ALA A 547 -8.30 -32.82 7.66
C ALA A 547 -7.53 -31.58 8.09
N VAL A 548 -6.23 -31.76 8.27
CA VAL A 548 -5.26 -30.66 8.35
C VAL A 548 -4.28 -30.82 7.20
N ARG A 549 -4.44 -29.95 6.21
CA ARG A 549 -3.67 -29.96 4.96
C ARG A 549 -2.44 -29.06 5.07
N LEU A 550 -1.42 -29.30 4.25
CA LEU A 550 -0.21 -28.49 4.22
C LEU A 550 0.03 -27.90 2.83
N VAL A 551 0.33 -26.60 2.77
CA VAL A 551 0.86 -25.91 1.58
C VAL A 551 2.08 -25.12 2.02
N LEU A 552 3.24 -25.39 1.42
CA LEU A 552 4.48 -24.67 1.65
C LEU A 552 4.94 -24.06 0.33
N ALA A 553 5.03 -22.74 0.25
CA ALA A 553 5.52 -22.05 -0.93
C ALA A 553 6.68 -21.11 -0.55
N GLY A 554 7.43 -20.66 -1.55
CA GLY A 554 8.56 -19.79 -1.27
C GLY A 554 9.58 -19.72 -2.39
N ASP A 555 10.56 -18.85 -2.15
CA ASP A 555 11.84 -18.84 -2.83
C ASP A 555 12.82 -19.67 -1.98
N PHE A 556 13.18 -20.85 -2.49
CA PHE A 556 14.05 -21.77 -1.77
C PHE A 556 15.52 -21.54 -2.08
N ASN A 557 15.84 -20.65 -3.02
CA ASN A 557 17.19 -20.40 -3.49
C ASN A 557 17.96 -21.70 -3.82
N SER A 558 17.27 -22.76 -4.23
CA SER A 558 17.87 -24.07 -4.48
C SER A 558 17.25 -24.68 -5.73
N THR A 559 18.09 -25.22 -6.60
CA THR A 559 17.67 -25.77 -7.89
C THR A 559 17.10 -27.18 -7.74
N PRO A 560 16.42 -27.73 -8.76
CA PRO A 560 15.82 -29.07 -8.70
C PRO A 560 16.83 -30.21 -8.48
N ASP A 561 18.10 -29.98 -8.80
CA ASP A 561 19.24 -30.86 -8.53
C ASP A 561 19.91 -30.60 -7.17
N GLY A 562 19.45 -29.58 -6.43
CA GLY A 562 19.98 -29.17 -5.13
C GLY A 562 19.44 -29.98 -3.94
N PRO A 563 20.08 -29.86 -2.76
CA PRO A 563 19.77 -30.68 -1.59
C PRO A 563 18.41 -30.37 -0.98
N VAL A 564 17.89 -29.15 -1.14
CA VAL A 564 16.56 -28.78 -0.64
C VAL A 564 15.49 -29.54 -1.41
N TYR A 565 15.61 -29.61 -2.74
CA TYR A 565 14.65 -30.35 -3.57
C TYR A 565 14.71 -31.84 -3.27
N GLU A 566 15.91 -32.42 -3.16
CA GLU A 566 16.11 -33.81 -2.76
C GLU A 566 15.44 -34.10 -1.41
N LEU A 567 15.73 -33.28 -0.38
CA LEU A 567 15.17 -33.42 0.96
C LEU A 567 13.63 -33.36 0.97
N LEU A 568 13.03 -32.35 0.32
CA LEU A 568 11.58 -32.15 0.37
C LEU A 568 10.80 -33.19 -0.45
N SER A 569 11.36 -33.63 -1.59
CA SER A 569 10.71 -34.60 -2.48
C SER A 569 10.86 -36.05 -2.04
N THR A 570 11.99 -36.39 -1.40
CA THR A 570 12.26 -37.76 -0.93
C THR A 570 11.96 -37.95 0.55
N GLY A 571 11.95 -36.86 1.31
CA GLY A 571 11.82 -36.87 2.75
C GLY A 571 13.15 -36.85 3.52
N VAL A 572 14.25 -37.18 2.85
CA VAL A 572 15.56 -37.42 3.44
C VAL A 572 16.66 -36.78 2.61
N LEU A 573 17.69 -36.24 3.27
CA LEU A 573 18.97 -35.94 2.66
C LEU A 573 20.02 -36.88 3.30
N PRO A 574 20.50 -37.90 2.57
CA PRO A 574 21.41 -38.90 3.13
C PRO A 574 22.73 -38.27 3.60
N LYS A 575 23.36 -38.85 4.63
CA LYS A 575 24.70 -38.46 5.09
C LYS A 575 25.79 -38.62 4.02
N SER A 576 25.54 -39.46 3.02
CA SER A 576 26.42 -39.68 1.87
C SER A 576 26.28 -38.60 0.79
N SER A 577 25.36 -37.65 0.96
CA SER A 577 25.12 -36.60 -0.04
C SER A 577 26.35 -35.72 -0.24
N PRO A 578 26.74 -35.41 -1.48
CA PRO A 578 27.93 -34.60 -1.76
C PRO A 578 27.80 -33.16 -1.27
N TRP A 579 26.58 -32.69 -1.01
CA TRP A 579 26.31 -31.33 -0.53
C TRP A 579 26.94 -31.04 0.83
N TRP A 580 27.14 -32.07 1.66
CA TRP A 580 27.83 -31.93 2.94
C TRP A 580 29.31 -31.56 2.79
N ASN A 581 29.94 -31.91 1.67
CA ASN A 581 31.35 -31.60 1.39
C ASN A 581 31.60 -30.10 1.12
N LEU A 582 30.56 -29.27 1.09
CA LEU A 582 30.69 -27.81 1.00
C LEU A 582 31.30 -27.20 2.26
N ASP A 583 31.32 -27.94 3.38
CA ASP A 583 32.03 -27.59 4.60
C ASP A 583 32.78 -28.84 5.12
N GLU A 584 34.10 -28.80 5.04
CA GLU A 584 34.97 -29.93 5.44
C GLU A 584 34.88 -30.30 6.92
N ASN A 585 34.37 -29.39 7.77
CA ASN A 585 34.23 -29.62 9.20
C ASN A 585 32.88 -30.26 9.56
N ILE A 586 31.93 -30.33 8.62
CA ILE A 586 30.66 -30.97 8.89
C ILE A 586 30.83 -32.48 9.03
N VAL A 587 30.28 -33.02 10.12
CA VAL A 587 30.06 -34.45 10.30
C VAL A 587 28.61 -34.74 9.87
N PRO A 588 28.39 -35.37 8.69
CA PRO A 588 27.05 -35.53 8.15
C PRO A 588 26.27 -36.66 8.85
N GLU A 589 24.98 -36.42 9.07
CA GLU A 589 23.98 -37.41 9.46
C GLU A 589 22.86 -37.43 8.43
N ASP A 590 22.01 -38.47 8.45
CA ASP A 590 20.83 -38.49 7.59
C ASP A 590 19.84 -37.43 8.10
N LEU A 591 19.63 -36.39 7.30
CA LEU A 591 18.72 -35.29 7.64
C LEU A 591 17.31 -35.64 7.17
N MET A 592 16.34 -35.63 8.08
CA MET A 592 14.95 -35.97 7.78
C MET A 592 14.03 -34.76 7.83
N THR A 593 12.95 -34.74 7.07
CA THR A 593 11.91 -33.69 7.20
C THR A 593 10.95 -33.93 8.37
N TRP A 594 10.96 -35.12 8.98
CA TRP A 594 10.22 -35.47 10.18
C TRP A 594 11.16 -35.75 11.37
N THR A 595 10.59 -35.81 12.56
CA THR A 595 11.23 -36.45 13.73
C THR A 595 10.42 -37.70 14.11
N PRO A 596 10.99 -38.65 14.88
CA PRO A 596 10.26 -39.84 15.31
C PRO A 596 8.89 -39.55 15.97
N ASP A 597 8.74 -38.39 16.62
CA ASP A 597 7.48 -37.93 17.23
C ASP A 597 6.40 -37.51 16.21
N PHE A 598 6.75 -37.35 14.93
CA PHE A 598 5.87 -36.92 13.83
C PHE A 598 5.54 -38.02 12.81
N PHE A 599 6.08 -39.23 12.98
CA PHE A 599 5.98 -40.34 12.01
C PHE A 599 4.53 -40.72 11.63
N GLN A 600 3.54 -40.39 12.45
CA GLN A 600 2.13 -40.78 12.27
C GLN A 600 1.24 -39.71 11.59
N LEU A 601 1.75 -38.54 11.20
CA LEU A 601 0.90 -37.38 10.87
C LEU A 601 0.88 -36.97 9.40
N LEU A 602 1.68 -37.62 8.56
CA LEU A 602 1.61 -37.47 7.11
C LEU A 602 0.54 -38.43 6.56
N PRO A 603 -0.56 -37.96 5.95
CA PRO A 603 -1.58 -38.82 5.34
C PRO A 603 -1.11 -39.62 4.11
N SER A 604 0.20 -39.80 3.89
CA SER A 604 0.75 -40.43 2.68
C SER A 604 2.17 -41.04 2.79
N GLY A 605 2.86 -40.95 3.93
CA GLY A 605 4.20 -41.53 4.07
C GLY A 605 5.35 -40.68 3.48
N GLU A 606 5.79 -39.68 4.26
CA GLU A 606 7.14 -39.09 4.23
C GLU A 606 7.53 -38.08 3.12
N LYS A 607 6.61 -37.55 2.28
CA LYS A 607 7.03 -36.75 1.10
C LYS A 607 6.14 -35.55 0.78
N LEU A 608 6.76 -34.43 0.37
CA LEU A 608 6.07 -33.31 -0.26
C LEU A 608 6.15 -33.41 -1.78
N ARG A 609 5.07 -33.04 -2.47
CA ARG A 609 5.00 -32.98 -3.92
C ARG A 609 5.08 -31.54 -4.39
N ASN A 610 5.97 -31.27 -5.34
CA ASN A 610 6.05 -30.00 -6.04
C ASN A 610 4.93 -29.92 -7.09
N LEU A 611 4.08 -28.90 -7.00
CA LEU A 611 2.92 -28.70 -7.87
C LEU A 611 3.25 -27.97 -9.16
N THR A 612 4.37 -27.27 -9.24
CA THR A 612 4.61 -26.24 -10.26
C THR A 612 5.71 -26.59 -11.26
N GLY A 613 6.15 -27.86 -11.25
CA GLY A 613 7.24 -28.33 -12.09
C GLY A 613 8.59 -27.69 -11.74
N THR A 614 9.56 -27.87 -12.62
CA THR A 614 10.97 -27.49 -12.40
C THR A 614 11.50 -26.54 -13.48
N GLU A 615 10.59 -25.91 -14.23
CA GLU A 615 10.93 -24.90 -15.23
C GLU A 615 11.49 -23.62 -14.58
N ILE A 616 12.18 -22.81 -15.38
CA ILE A 616 12.87 -21.59 -14.93
C ILE A 616 11.90 -20.66 -14.18
N THR A 617 12.33 -20.17 -13.03
CA THR A 617 11.60 -19.19 -12.22
C THR A 617 12.40 -17.92 -11.96
N ASN A 618 13.74 -17.96 -12.00
CA ASN A 618 14.61 -16.78 -11.97
C ASN A 618 15.41 -16.71 -13.28
N TYR A 619 15.48 -15.53 -13.91
CA TYR A 619 16.24 -15.34 -15.15
C TYR A 619 16.98 -14.00 -15.18
N THR A 620 18.20 -14.01 -14.65
CA THR A 620 19.12 -12.86 -14.64
C THR A 620 20.33 -13.06 -15.56
N ARG A 621 20.34 -14.12 -16.38
CA ARG A 621 21.45 -14.48 -17.28
C ARG A 621 21.52 -13.55 -18.49
N TYR A 622 22.64 -12.85 -18.67
CA TYR A 622 22.87 -11.92 -19.78
C TYR A 622 24.30 -12.02 -20.31
N PHE A 623 24.57 -11.40 -21.46
CA PHE A 623 25.92 -11.22 -21.99
C PHE A 623 26.41 -9.80 -21.72
N ASP A 624 27.59 -9.67 -21.14
CA ASP A 624 28.22 -8.36 -20.93
C ASP A 624 28.78 -7.77 -22.24
N GLU A 625 29.32 -6.55 -22.17
CA GLU A 625 29.88 -5.82 -23.32
C GLU A 625 31.01 -6.56 -24.05
N ASN A 626 31.67 -7.52 -23.38
CA ASN A 626 32.73 -8.36 -23.93
C ASN A 626 32.20 -9.70 -24.46
N GLY A 627 30.89 -9.91 -24.45
CA GLY A 627 30.25 -11.17 -24.84
C GLY A 627 30.42 -12.28 -23.81
N VAL A 628 30.79 -11.97 -22.56
CA VAL A 628 30.90 -12.96 -21.49
C VAL A 628 29.54 -13.15 -20.82
N GLN A 629 29.13 -14.40 -20.66
CA GLN A 629 27.89 -14.73 -19.96
C GLN A 629 28.03 -14.45 -18.46
N ARG A 630 27.09 -13.69 -17.90
CA ARG A 630 26.97 -13.31 -16.50
C ARG A 630 25.58 -13.65 -15.95
N GLY A 631 25.41 -13.55 -14.64
CA GLY A 631 24.13 -13.77 -13.96
C GLY A 631 23.75 -15.25 -13.82
N PHE A 632 22.49 -15.50 -13.48
CA PHE A 632 21.96 -16.83 -13.18
C PHE A 632 20.65 -17.08 -13.93
N CYS A 633 20.33 -18.34 -14.23
CA CYS A 633 18.95 -18.71 -14.49
C CYS A 633 18.69 -20.14 -14.00
N GLY A 634 17.52 -20.36 -13.43
CA GLY A 634 17.13 -21.65 -12.88
C GLY A 634 15.77 -21.61 -12.20
N CYS A 635 15.33 -22.77 -11.72
CA CYS A 635 14.13 -22.91 -10.88
C CYS A 635 14.56 -22.76 -9.42
N LEU A 636 14.05 -21.74 -8.72
CA LEU A 636 14.32 -21.47 -7.31
C LEU A 636 13.03 -21.45 -6.47
N ASP A 637 11.90 -21.22 -7.12
CA ASP A 637 10.61 -21.06 -6.48
C ASP A 637 9.79 -22.34 -6.61
N TYR A 638 9.09 -22.72 -5.54
CA TYR A 638 8.26 -23.93 -5.54
C TYR A 638 6.98 -23.76 -4.73
N ILE A 639 5.96 -24.57 -5.06
CA ILE A 639 4.77 -24.79 -4.24
C ILE A 639 4.68 -26.28 -3.91
N TRP A 640 4.86 -26.61 -2.63
CA TRP A 640 4.88 -27.96 -2.08
C TRP A 640 3.60 -28.29 -1.32
N THR A 641 3.10 -29.51 -1.48
CA THR A 641 1.97 -30.04 -0.70
C THR A 641 2.01 -31.57 -0.65
N ASP A 642 1.39 -32.15 0.36
CA ASP A 642 1.08 -33.58 0.44
C ASP A 642 -0.43 -33.87 0.28
N SER A 643 -1.26 -32.83 0.21
CA SER A 643 -2.71 -32.93 0.43
C SER A 643 -3.54 -32.53 -0.79
N ALA A 644 -2.91 -32.07 -1.86
CA ALA A 644 -3.59 -31.61 -3.08
C ALA A 644 -3.03 -32.26 -4.35
N GLU A 645 -3.88 -32.35 -5.37
CA GLU A 645 -3.55 -32.72 -6.74
C GLU A 645 -3.60 -31.48 -7.63
N LEU A 646 -2.66 -31.41 -8.58
CA LEU A 646 -2.63 -30.35 -9.59
C LEU A 646 -3.79 -30.54 -10.57
N HIS A 647 -4.62 -29.51 -10.75
CA HIS A 647 -5.61 -29.48 -11.81
C HIS A 647 -5.05 -28.90 -13.11
N ARG A 648 -4.42 -27.73 -13.02
CA ARG A 648 -3.72 -27.06 -14.12
C ARG A 648 -2.71 -26.06 -13.59
N ILE A 649 -1.71 -25.75 -14.42
CA ILE A 649 -0.65 -24.79 -14.14
C ILE A 649 -0.69 -23.68 -15.20
N ALA A 650 -0.40 -22.45 -14.81
CA ALA A 650 -0.26 -21.36 -15.78
C ALA A 650 1.01 -21.55 -16.62
N PRO A 651 1.03 -21.10 -17.89
CA PRO A 651 2.21 -21.20 -18.73
C PRO A 651 3.35 -20.32 -18.21
N ARG A 652 4.59 -20.71 -18.53
CA ARG A 652 5.75 -19.84 -18.32
C ARG A 652 5.92 -18.85 -19.48
N PRO A 653 6.51 -17.67 -19.22
CA PRO A 653 6.95 -16.79 -20.30
C PRO A 653 7.90 -17.51 -21.26
N SER A 654 7.77 -17.21 -22.55
CA SER A 654 8.67 -17.77 -23.57
C SER A 654 10.12 -17.31 -23.35
N HIS A 655 11.07 -18.12 -23.80
CA HIS A 655 12.50 -17.74 -23.74
C HIS A 655 12.78 -16.42 -24.50
N GLU A 656 12.08 -16.17 -25.61
CA GLU A 656 12.15 -14.91 -26.35
C GLU A 656 11.79 -13.72 -25.46
N LEU A 657 10.72 -13.83 -24.68
CA LEU A 657 10.26 -12.75 -23.80
C LEU A 657 11.21 -12.52 -22.63
N LEU A 658 11.79 -13.59 -22.07
CA LEU A 658 12.79 -13.52 -21.00
C LEU A 658 14.10 -12.86 -21.46
N THR A 659 14.48 -13.07 -22.73
CA THR A 659 15.76 -12.59 -23.29
C THR A 659 15.65 -11.29 -24.09
N LYS A 660 14.43 -10.81 -24.37
CA LYS A 660 14.16 -9.62 -25.18
C LYS A 660 14.98 -8.39 -24.78
N TYR A 661 15.24 -8.22 -23.47
CA TYR A 661 16.05 -7.13 -22.91
C TYR A 661 17.34 -7.64 -22.24
N GLY A 662 17.86 -8.77 -22.71
CA GLY A 662 18.96 -9.51 -22.10
C GLY A 662 18.46 -10.49 -21.05
N ALA A 663 17.79 -9.98 -20.01
CA ALA A 663 17.25 -10.76 -18.89
C ALA A 663 16.10 -10.00 -18.17
N ILE A 664 15.63 -10.51 -17.03
CA ILE A 664 14.64 -9.85 -16.15
C ILE A 664 15.27 -9.49 -14.78
N PRO A 665 14.89 -8.36 -14.15
CA PRO A 665 13.81 -7.44 -14.51
C PRO A 665 14.13 -6.62 -15.77
N SER A 666 13.08 -6.10 -16.40
CA SER A 666 13.18 -5.32 -17.63
C SER A 666 12.02 -4.33 -17.75
N LYS A 667 11.94 -3.63 -18.90
CA LYS A 667 10.79 -2.77 -19.23
C LYS A 667 9.45 -3.51 -19.15
N VAL A 668 9.43 -4.83 -19.41
CA VAL A 668 8.20 -5.63 -19.47
C VAL A 668 8.04 -6.60 -18.29
N ALA A 669 9.03 -6.65 -17.38
CA ALA A 669 9.08 -7.60 -16.27
C ALA A 669 9.52 -6.90 -14.98
N PRO A 670 8.67 -6.85 -13.93
CA PRO A 670 8.94 -6.05 -12.74
C PRO A 670 9.75 -6.75 -11.64
N SER A 671 10.09 -8.04 -11.83
CA SER A 671 10.91 -8.84 -10.93
C SER A 671 11.92 -9.64 -11.76
N ASP A 672 13.00 -10.09 -11.15
CA ASP A 672 13.89 -11.12 -11.69
C ASP A 672 13.31 -12.54 -11.58
N HIS A 673 12.22 -12.70 -10.82
CA HIS A 673 11.47 -13.92 -10.71
C HIS A 673 10.19 -13.92 -11.56
N ILE A 674 9.72 -15.12 -11.88
CA ILE A 674 8.48 -15.42 -12.60
C ILE A 674 7.51 -16.03 -11.58
N PRO A 675 6.28 -15.50 -11.44
CA PRO A 675 5.35 -16.05 -10.47
C PRO A 675 4.94 -17.48 -10.83
N LEU A 676 4.70 -18.27 -9.78
CA LEU A 676 4.07 -19.58 -9.86
C LEU A 676 2.58 -19.43 -9.70
N LEU A 677 1.81 -19.99 -10.64
CA LEU A 677 0.36 -20.06 -10.55
C LEU A 677 -0.11 -21.47 -10.87
N CYS A 678 -0.88 -22.04 -9.96
CA CYS A 678 -1.52 -23.34 -10.16
C CYS A 678 -2.92 -23.36 -9.58
N GLU A 679 -3.78 -24.18 -10.18
CA GLU A 679 -5.05 -24.57 -9.60
C GLU A 679 -4.94 -26.00 -9.08
N VAL A 680 -5.41 -26.23 -7.86
CA VAL A 680 -5.32 -27.52 -7.19
C VAL A 680 -6.68 -27.96 -6.66
N ARG A 681 -6.86 -29.27 -6.57
CA ARG A 681 -7.96 -29.90 -5.83
C ARG A 681 -7.39 -30.57 -4.60
N PHE A 682 -7.95 -30.28 -3.45
CA PHE A 682 -7.58 -31.01 -2.25
C PHE A 682 -8.16 -32.43 -2.27
N ASN A 683 -7.36 -33.39 -1.83
CA ASN A 683 -7.77 -34.79 -1.76
C ASN A 683 -8.97 -34.91 -0.81
N LYS A 684 -10.00 -35.65 -1.25
CA LYS A 684 -11.13 -36.00 -0.40
C LYS A 684 -10.66 -37.03 0.63
N ILE A 685 -10.97 -36.80 1.91
CA ILE A 685 -10.71 -37.80 2.94
C ILE A 685 -11.65 -38.98 2.68
N GLN A 686 -11.10 -40.19 2.51
CA GLN A 686 -11.89 -41.40 2.70
C GLN A 686 -12.20 -41.49 4.19
N LYS A 687 -13.42 -41.13 4.59
CA LYS A 687 -13.92 -41.47 5.93
C LYS A 687 -14.00 -42.99 5.96
N ASN A 688 -13.12 -43.65 6.71
CA ASN A 688 -13.32 -45.05 7.07
C ASN A 688 -14.60 -45.11 7.92
N THR A 689 -15.71 -45.45 7.29
CA THR A 689 -16.98 -45.76 7.93
C THR A 689 -16.91 -47.04 8.72
#